data_AF-A0A971IGJ0-F1
#
_entry.id   AF-A0A971IGJ0-F1
#
_cell.length_a   1.000
_cell.length_b   1.000
_cell.length_c   1.000
_cell.angle_alpha   90.00
_cell.angle_beta   90.00
_cell.angle_gamma   90.00
#
_symmetry.space_group_name_H-M   'P 1'
#
loop_
_entity.id
_entity.type
_entity.pdbx_description
1 polymer ?
#
loop_
_entity_poly.entity_id
_entity_poly.type
_entity_poly.pdbx_seq_one_letter_code
_entity_poly.pdbx_strand_id
1 'polypeptide(L)'
;MFVHLHVHSPFSFLDGASSITKLVERAADLDMPALALTDHNRLSGAVRFVKAAKQAGIKPIVGCEVTMEGGFHLTLLCKNHTGYRNLCAVLTQAHLGNERGSPKVDLHTLASHKEGLLVLSGCRKGLIPSLILRKRFEEARQTAEYYKHIFGQNSFIIELSESLLPGSMSLNKALSELASSLGLRTVATNNVHYATKSDFQIHDILTCIRTLTKLEDVHPERRLNSENYLKSWEEMKAEYRDYPEAIHMARILAEQCECALDLGALNFPAFAYPEGFRSSGHFLRHLVLKGAQTKYRKITRDIKARLEHELGIIEQLGYEDYFLVVWDLVNFAERQNIRHAGRGSAADSAVAYCLGITDVDPIAHNLLFERFMSLERGEKPDIDVDFDARRRDEVTAYVYQKYGDTHVASVATYNTFQGRSAIRDVGKAMGYAPDEIDIIAKRVPHIPACRLEEAFKSLPELRALDIPGKRLQTLIETAGKLAGFPRFLATHLGGVVISKTPVTWLSPLERSAKGVNILQFDKDDVEDLGLVKIDLLSLRTLGAVEDSLSLIQGAKPDYDRIPLDDKATFERLRRADTVGVFQLESPAQRGLQARLGADNIEDIVASVALIRPGPIKGNMVTPFIKRRHGQEDISYLDPRLEPILKNTYGVVLFQEQVIEIASVIAGFTPGEADKLRRVMTHGRSFEEMEKIGGLFIEKAVKRGVTEEVAAEIFNCIRGYASYGFCEAHARAFATTAYKTAYLLEHYPAEFYGAILNNQPMGFYPISTICVEARSHGVEVLGPSINHSGKDVVVEGSSIRLPFKMIKGMKQSAIDRIIRERAKAKFRSFYDFTRRVKLDSDILRNLILCGCFDEFMESRKSLLWQLKDAYAVGDNPQSEMLVPLPGAGANCGGCGPENPVVRDHGDGAYGTAYFPGQAEFSLAEKVAFEYQILGTGVSAHPMEIWRNKLKKQGFVSSRELPQIKPGDFVKVGGIPVRPQRPPTRTGRIVVFVSLEDEYGLIDVTCFEDVYAKYGKFLFPGKLMPLGVWGQVQKQGNGFSVIAKTVFPLSYVL
;
A
#
# COMPACT_ATOMS: atom_id res chain seq x y z
N MET A 1 40.99 21.15 -4.96
CA MET A 1 39.61 20.62 -4.99
C MET A 1 39.68 19.10 -4.98
N PHE A 2 38.86 18.45 -4.16
CA PHE A 2 38.81 16.99 -4.00
C PHE A 2 37.41 16.47 -4.29
N VAL A 3 37.30 15.19 -4.62
CA VAL A 3 36.06 14.49 -4.96
C VAL A 3 35.98 13.23 -4.10
N HIS A 4 34.87 13.03 -3.39
CA HIS A 4 34.63 11.77 -2.69
C HIS A 4 34.15 10.70 -3.68
N LEU A 5 34.90 9.58 -3.73
CA LEU A 5 34.62 8.44 -4.61
C LEU A 5 34.00 7.23 -3.87
N HIS A 6 33.85 7.30 -2.56
CA HIS A 6 33.29 6.23 -1.72
C HIS A 6 32.31 6.84 -0.72
N VAL A 7 31.02 6.84 -1.07
CA VAL A 7 29.95 7.51 -0.33
C VAL A 7 28.71 6.64 -0.31
N HIS A 8 28.11 6.49 0.85
CA HIS A 8 26.88 5.75 1.08
C HIS A 8 25.74 6.71 1.38
N SER A 9 24.59 6.43 0.77
CA SER A 9 23.32 7.08 1.04
C SER A 9 22.45 6.16 1.90
N PRO A 10 21.22 6.57 2.27
CA PRO A 10 20.32 5.73 3.05
C PRO A 10 19.88 4.46 2.30
N PHE A 11 20.20 4.34 1.00
CA PHE A 11 19.98 3.13 0.20
C PHE A 11 21.03 2.03 0.48
N SER A 12 22.16 2.36 1.13
CA SER A 12 22.81 1.45 2.08
C SER A 12 21.92 1.30 3.32
N PHE A 13 20.94 0.40 3.23
CA PHE A 13 19.87 0.27 4.22
C PHE A 13 20.40 0.13 5.64
N LEU A 14 19.86 0.97 6.53
CA LEU A 14 20.22 1.02 7.97
C LEU A 14 21.71 1.27 8.23
N ASP A 15 22.38 1.95 7.30
CA ASP A 15 23.77 2.36 7.47
C ASP A 15 23.99 3.80 7.00
N GLY A 16 23.59 4.19 5.79
CA GLY A 16 23.69 5.60 5.39
C GLY A 16 22.73 6.52 6.17
N ALA A 17 23.28 7.58 6.77
CA ALA A 17 22.59 8.43 7.73
C ALA A 17 22.26 9.84 7.20
N SER A 18 22.35 10.08 5.88
CA SER A 18 22.01 11.36 5.26
C SER A 18 21.35 11.17 3.91
N SER A 19 20.23 11.84 3.65
CA SER A 19 19.55 11.79 2.35
C SER A 19 20.45 12.18 1.20
N ILE A 20 20.20 11.63 0.01
CA ILE A 20 20.91 11.96 -1.24
C ILE A 20 20.96 13.48 -1.48
N THR A 21 19.84 14.18 -1.32
CA THR A 21 19.78 15.64 -1.50
C THR A 21 20.76 16.36 -0.58
N LYS A 22 20.75 16.06 0.73
CA LYS A 22 21.71 16.62 1.69
C LYS A 22 23.17 16.30 1.35
N LEU A 23 23.47 15.10 0.83
CA LEU A 23 24.83 14.73 0.41
C LEU A 23 25.28 15.58 -0.78
N VAL A 24 24.39 15.77 -1.77
CA VAL A 24 24.66 16.60 -2.96
C VAL A 24 24.77 18.08 -2.60
N GLU A 25 23.85 18.62 -1.79
CA GLU A 25 23.90 19.99 -1.28
C GLU A 25 25.20 20.25 -0.52
N ARG A 26 25.58 19.34 0.38
CA ARG A 26 26.84 19.47 1.12
C ARG A 26 28.07 19.41 0.21
N ALA A 27 28.04 18.62 -0.86
CA ALA A 27 29.11 18.58 -1.83
C ALA A 27 29.19 19.90 -2.64
N ALA A 28 28.05 20.52 -2.96
CA ALA A 28 27.99 21.84 -3.58
C ALA A 28 28.53 22.93 -2.65
N ASP A 29 28.14 22.91 -1.36
CA ASP A 29 28.65 23.83 -0.34
C ASP A 29 30.16 23.73 -0.12
N LEU A 30 30.77 22.60 -0.49
CA LEU A 30 32.21 22.33 -0.41
C LEU A 30 32.93 22.50 -1.74
N ASP A 31 32.27 23.10 -2.75
CA ASP A 31 32.80 23.35 -4.09
C ASP A 31 33.36 22.08 -4.79
N MET A 32 32.72 20.93 -4.57
CA MET A 32 33.11 19.67 -5.21
C MET A 32 32.57 19.59 -6.64
N PRO A 33 33.41 19.36 -7.66
CA PRO A 33 32.95 19.30 -9.06
C PRO A 33 32.22 18.00 -9.41
N ALA A 34 32.42 16.95 -8.62
CA ALA A 34 31.83 15.63 -8.82
C ALA A 34 31.61 14.95 -7.47
N LEU A 35 30.75 13.93 -7.46
CA LEU A 35 30.49 13.08 -6.30
C LEU A 35 30.21 11.65 -6.80
N ALA A 36 30.71 10.64 -6.10
CA ALA A 36 30.29 9.26 -6.35
C ALA A 36 29.24 8.79 -5.34
N LEU A 37 28.38 7.88 -5.77
CA LEU A 37 27.49 7.12 -4.90
C LEU A 37 27.82 5.63 -5.03
N THR A 38 28.17 4.99 -3.92
CA THR A 38 28.64 3.61 -3.84
C THR A 38 27.92 2.87 -2.71
N ASP A 39 26.58 2.79 -2.80
CA ASP A 39 25.77 2.06 -1.82
C ASP A 39 26.16 0.58 -1.73
N HIS A 40 25.90 -0.05 -0.59
CA HIS A 40 26.24 -1.46 -0.35
C HIS A 40 25.41 -2.39 -1.24
N ASN A 41 26.08 -3.13 -2.12
CA ASN A 41 25.55 -4.19 -2.97
C ASN A 41 24.35 -3.81 -3.86
N ARG A 42 24.05 -2.53 -4.06
CA ARG A 42 22.78 -2.09 -4.66
C ARG A 42 22.94 -0.76 -5.38
N LEU A 43 22.05 -0.51 -6.34
CA LEU A 43 21.98 0.74 -7.10
C LEU A 43 20.67 1.51 -6.86
N SER A 44 19.89 1.14 -5.84
CA SER A 44 18.58 1.75 -5.55
C SER A 44 18.57 3.28 -5.48
N GLY A 45 19.66 3.91 -5.02
CA GLY A 45 19.78 5.38 -4.96
C GLY A 45 20.23 6.06 -6.26
N ALA A 46 20.65 5.32 -7.29
CA ALA A 46 21.41 5.85 -8.43
C ALA A 46 20.62 6.86 -9.27
N VAL A 47 19.35 6.60 -9.58
CA VAL A 47 18.51 7.50 -10.40
C VAL A 47 18.30 8.84 -9.70
N ARG A 48 17.86 8.80 -8.44
CA ARG A 48 17.67 9.98 -7.59
C ARG A 48 18.95 10.79 -7.43
N PHE A 49 20.08 10.09 -7.28
CA PHE A 49 21.38 10.71 -7.17
C PHE A 49 21.79 11.44 -8.45
N VAL A 50 21.67 10.81 -9.61
CA VAL A 50 21.96 11.45 -10.90
C VAL A 50 21.07 12.68 -11.12
N LYS A 51 19.78 12.59 -10.78
CA LYS A 51 18.84 13.69 -10.88
C LYS A 51 19.22 14.86 -9.96
N ALA A 52 19.46 14.58 -8.68
CA ALA A 52 19.84 15.60 -7.69
C ALA A 52 21.20 16.26 -8.03
N ALA A 53 22.19 15.46 -8.44
CA ALA A 53 23.51 15.96 -8.81
C ALA A 53 23.45 16.87 -10.05
N LYS A 54 22.72 16.46 -11.10
CA LYS A 54 22.51 17.29 -12.30
C LYS A 54 21.83 18.63 -11.96
N GLN A 55 20.84 18.63 -11.07
CA GLN A 55 20.17 19.85 -10.62
C GLN A 55 21.09 20.79 -9.85
N ALA A 56 22.02 20.25 -9.07
CA ALA A 56 23.02 21.01 -8.31
C ALA A 56 24.28 21.37 -9.12
N GLY A 57 24.36 20.99 -10.40
CA GLY A 57 25.55 21.22 -11.23
C GLY A 57 26.76 20.35 -10.88
N ILE A 58 26.57 19.27 -10.10
CA ILE A 58 27.62 18.32 -9.72
C ILE A 58 27.62 17.15 -10.69
N LYS A 59 28.81 16.73 -11.15
CA LYS A 59 28.95 15.53 -12.00
C LYS A 59 28.68 14.25 -11.18
N PRO A 60 27.64 13.45 -11.50
CA PRO A 60 27.38 12.21 -10.78
C PRO A 60 28.26 11.07 -11.28
N ILE A 61 28.81 10.28 -10.35
CA ILE A 61 29.53 9.04 -10.61
C ILE A 61 28.76 7.89 -9.94
N VAL A 62 28.24 6.98 -10.74
CA VAL A 62 27.51 5.80 -10.22
C VAL A 62 28.51 4.70 -9.90
N GLY A 63 28.36 4.07 -8.75
CA GLY A 63 29.17 2.93 -8.33
C GLY A 63 28.45 2.09 -7.28
N CYS A 64 29.16 1.14 -6.71
CA CYS A 64 28.66 0.24 -5.69
C CYS A 64 29.83 -0.29 -4.86
N GLU A 65 29.68 -0.34 -3.53
CA GLU A 65 30.57 -1.15 -2.72
C GLU A 65 30.00 -2.57 -2.66
N VAL A 66 30.68 -3.55 -3.25
CA VAL A 66 30.25 -4.93 -3.31
C VAL A 66 30.90 -5.78 -2.23
N THR A 67 30.14 -6.73 -1.70
CA THR A 67 30.64 -7.77 -0.80
C THR A 67 31.05 -8.97 -1.63
N MET A 68 32.35 -9.29 -1.62
CA MET A 68 32.92 -10.46 -2.29
C MET A 68 32.65 -11.74 -1.50
N GLU A 69 32.82 -12.89 -2.15
CA GLU A 69 32.94 -14.17 -1.45
C GLU A 69 34.03 -14.10 -0.36
N GLY A 70 33.72 -14.60 0.83
CA GLY A 70 34.54 -14.41 2.03
C GLY A 70 34.20 -13.16 2.86
N GLY A 71 33.25 -12.33 2.43
CA GLY A 71 32.73 -11.20 3.20
C GLY A 71 33.58 -9.93 3.14
N PHE A 72 34.49 -9.84 2.17
CA PHE A 72 35.37 -8.68 1.99
C PHE A 72 34.72 -7.64 1.08
N HIS A 73 35.08 -6.38 1.27
CA HIS A 73 34.50 -5.28 0.48
C HIS A 73 35.39 -4.90 -0.71
N LEU A 74 34.77 -4.50 -1.82
CA LEU A 74 35.44 -3.97 -3.01
C LEU A 74 34.60 -2.84 -3.59
N THR A 75 35.22 -1.70 -3.92
CA THR A 75 34.49 -0.53 -4.42
C THR A 75 34.55 -0.48 -5.94
N LEU A 76 33.41 -0.45 -6.61
CA LEU A 76 33.30 -0.43 -8.07
C LEU A 76 32.72 0.92 -8.53
N LEU A 77 33.33 1.54 -9.55
CA LEU A 77 32.82 2.77 -10.17
C LEU A 77 32.58 2.54 -11.66
N CYS A 78 31.45 3.01 -12.15
CA CYS A 78 31.11 2.95 -13.57
C CYS A 78 31.81 4.07 -14.33
N LYS A 79 32.70 3.71 -15.26
CA LYS A 79 33.35 4.66 -16.15
C LYS A 79 32.40 5.16 -17.24
N ASN A 80 31.47 4.33 -17.69
CA ASN A 80 30.55 4.60 -18.80
C ASN A 80 29.31 3.69 -18.72
N HIS A 81 28.41 3.79 -19.72
CA HIS A 81 27.21 2.96 -19.83
C HIS A 81 27.49 1.45 -19.86
N THR A 82 28.57 1.00 -20.51
CA THR A 82 28.98 -0.42 -20.52
C THR A 82 29.33 -0.89 -19.11
N GLY A 83 30.07 -0.08 -18.36
CA GLY A 83 30.38 -0.34 -16.95
C GLY A 83 29.13 -0.46 -16.09
N TYR A 84 28.13 0.41 -16.29
CA TYR A 84 26.86 0.33 -15.56
C TYR A 84 26.08 -0.95 -15.86
N ARG A 85 25.97 -1.33 -17.14
CA ARG A 85 25.34 -2.59 -17.54
C ARG A 85 26.03 -3.79 -16.91
N ASN A 86 27.36 -3.80 -16.92
CA ASN A 86 28.16 -4.85 -16.31
C ASN A 86 27.97 -4.91 -14.79
N LEU A 87 27.92 -3.76 -14.12
CA LEU A 87 27.62 -3.70 -12.68
C LEU A 87 26.22 -4.25 -12.38
N CYS A 88 25.22 -3.93 -13.20
CA CYS A 88 23.87 -4.48 -13.04
C CYS A 88 23.84 -6.01 -13.18
N ALA A 89 24.60 -6.57 -14.12
CA ALA A 89 24.73 -8.01 -14.31
C ALA A 89 25.40 -8.69 -13.09
N VAL A 90 26.52 -8.13 -12.62
CA VAL A 90 27.24 -8.62 -11.43
C VAL A 90 26.34 -8.62 -10.19
N LEU A 91 25.65 -7.50 -9.94
CA LEU A 91 24.74 -7.38 -8.81
C LEU A 91 23.53 -8.32 -8.93
N THR A 92 22.97 -8.47 -10.14
CA THR A 92 21.88 -9.41 -10.38
C THR A 92 22.29 -10.85 -10.04
N GLN A 93 23.46 -11.28 -10.49
CA GLN A 93 23.97 -12.62 -10.17
C GLN A 93 24.21 -12.78 -8.67
N ALA A 94 24.77 -11.76 -8.00
CA ALA A 94 24.97 -11.79 -6.56
C ALA A 94 23.65 -11.89 -5.77
N HIS A 95 22.62 -11.13 -6.16
CA HIS A 95 21.32 -11.13 -5.47
C HIS A 95 20.46 -12.37 -5.77
N LEU A 96 20.52 -12.91 -6.98
CA LEU A 96 19.72 -14.08 -7.37
C LEU A 96 20.41 -15.41 -7.00
N GLY A 97 21.74 -15.44 -6.97
CA GLY A 97 22.54 -16.64 -6.67
C GLY A 97 22.77 -16.91 -5.17
N ASN A 98 22.53 -15.93 -4.30
CA ASN A 98 22.73 -16.05 -2.85
C ASN A 98 21.43 -16.01 -2.05
N GLU A 99 21.52 -16.26 -0.75
CA GLU A 99 20.42 -16.04 0.17
C GLU A 99 20.02 -14.56 0.21
N ARG A 100 18.71 -14.32 0.28
CA ARG A 100 18.15 -12.97 0.28
C ARG A 100 18.71 -12.14 1.44
N GLY A 101 19.17 -10.93 1.12
CA GLY A 101 19.76 -10.01 2.09
C GLY A 101 21.26 -10.19 2.32
N SER A 102 21.88 -11.23 1.74
CA SER A 102 23.32 -11.49 1.83
C SER A 102 23.94 -11.72 0.44
N PRO A 103 23.82 -10.77 -0.51
CA PRO A 103 24.43 -10.90 -1.82
C PRO A 103 25.94 -10.98 -1.70
N LYS A 104 26.55 -11.94 -2.40
CA LYS A 104 28.01 -12.10 -2.50
C LYS A 104 28.42 -12.16 -3.95
N VAL A 105 29.40 -11.35 -4.30
CA VAL A 105 29.97 -11.30 -5.65
C VAL A 105 31.12 -12.29 -5.73
N ASP A 106 30.99 -13.21 -6.68
CA ASP A 106 32.09 -14.08 -7.10
C ASP A 106 33.09 -13.29 -7.98
N LEU A 107 34.37 -13.56 -7.78
CA LEU A 107 35.43 -12.88 -8.51
C LEU A 107 35.46 -13.29 -9.99
N HIS A 108 35.13 -14.54 -10.33
CA HIS A 108 35.08 -14.98 -11.73
C HIS A 108 33.96 -14.25 -12.51
N THR A 109 32.81 -14.08 -11.86
CA THR A 109 31.70 -13.25 -12.35
C THR A 109 32.12 -11.81 -12.60
N LEU A 110 32.80 -11.19 -11.63
CA LEU A 110 33.28 -9.81 -11.75
C LEU A 110 34.36 -9.69 -12.85
N ALA A 111 35.25 -10.67 -12.97
CA ALA A 111 36.27 -10.72 -14.02
C ALA A 111 35.67 -10.81 -15.43
N SER A 112 34.56 -11.53 -15.58
CA SER A 112 33.83 -11.66 -16.86
C SER A 112 33.10 -10.38 -17.27
N HIS A 113 32.79 -9.50 -16.31
CA HIS A 113 32.07 -8.23 -16.52
C HIS A 113 32.92 -7.00 -16.17
N LYS A 114 34.25 -7.08 -16.32
CA LYS A 114 35.18 -6.02 -15.90
C LYS A 114 35.20 -4.78 -16.79
N GLU A 115 34.71 -4.86 -18.02
CA GLU A 115 34.81 -3.78 -18.99
C GLU A 115 34.03 -2.54 -18.52
N GLY A 116 34.65 -1.35 -18.62
CA GLY A 116 34.02 -0.10 -18.21
C GLY A 116 33.93 0.12 -16.70
N LEU A 117 34.54 -0.75 -15.87
CA LEU A 117 34.59 -0.61 -14.41
C LEU A 117 35.97 -0.16 -13.94
N LEU A 118 35.98 0.76 -12.97
CA LEU A 118 37.12 1.04 -12.11
C LEU A 118 36.92 0.31 -10.78
N VAL A 119 37.98 -0.29 -10.26
CA VAL A 119 37.96 -1.13 -9.07
C VAL A 119 38.94 -0.57 -8.04
N LEU A 120 38.42 -0.19 -6.87
CA LEU A 120 39.23 0.21 -5.72
C LEU A 120 39.38 -0.98 -4.78
N SER A 121 40.54 -1.10 -4.11
CA SER A 121 40.84 -2.22 -3.21
C SER A 121 39.91 -2.38 -2.00
N GLY A 122 39.00 -1.42 -1.78
CA GLY A 122 37.99 -1.44 -0.73
C GLY A 122 38.43 -0.75 0.54
N CYS A 123 37.47 -0.58 1.47
CA CYS A 123 37.70 0.01 2.78
C CYS A 123 38.54 -0.92 3.69
N ARG A 124 38.61 -0.61 5.00
CA ARG A 124 39.30 -1.45 6.00
C ARG A 124 38.85 -2.94 6.01
N LYS A 125 37.63 -3.23 5.54
CA LYS A 125 37.08 -4.59 5.38
C LYS A 125 37.42 -5.24 4.03
N GLY A 126 38.16 -4.58 3.15
CA GLY A 126 38.68 -5.16 1.92
C GLY A 126 39.69 -6.28 2.20
N LEU A 127 39.85 -7.19 1.24
CA LEU A 127 40.72 -8.37 1.39
C LEU A 127 42.18 -7.96 1.62
N ILE A 128 42.70 -7.06 0.78
CA ILE A 128 44.09 -6.57 0.86
C ILE A 128 44.33 -5.82 2.18
N PRO A 129 43.53 -4.80 2.58
CA PRO A 129 43.67 -4.15 3.88
C PRO A 129 43.59 -5.12 5.07
N SER A 130 42.67 -6.08 5.03
CA SER A 130 42.51 -7.08 6.11
C SER A 130 43.74 -7.99 6.24
N LEU A 131 44.35 -8.43 5.13
CA LEU A 131 45.58 -9.23 5.15
C LEU A 131 46.76 -8.44 5.74
N ILE A 132 46.90 -7.17 5.38
CA ILE A 132 47.93 -6.27 5.93
C ILE A 132 47.75 -6.09 7.44
N LEU A 133 46.52 -5.83 7.91
CA LEU A 133 46.23 -5.71 9.35
C LEU A 133 46.54 -6.99 10.13
N ARG A 134 46.39 -8.15 9.49
CA ARG A 134 46.79 -9.47 10.03
C ARG A 134 48.28 -9.78 9.84
N LYS A 135 49.08 -8.83 9.36
CA LYS A 135 50.52 -8.95 9.07
C LYS A 135 50.87 -10.02 8.02
N ARG A 136 49.93 -10.37 7.14
CA ARG A 136 50.13 -11.34 6.03
C ARG A 136 50.48 -10.59 4.74
N PHE A 137 51.64 -9.93 4.74
CA PHE A 137 52.03 -9.01 3.65
C PHE A 137 52.23 -9.70 2.30
N GLU A 138 52.81 -10.90 2.30
CA GLU A 138 53.07 -11.65 1.06
C GLU A 138 51.76 -12.05 0.36
N GLU A 139 50.77 -12.50 1.12
CA GLU A 139 49.46 -12.83 0.57
C GLU A 139 48.69 -11.59 0.09
N ALA A 140 48.86 -10.46 0.78
CA ALA A 140 48.30 -9.19 0.33
C ALA A 140 48.91 -8.78 -1.01
N ARG A 141 50.22 -8.98 -1.19
CA ARG A 141 50.93 -8.74 -2.45
C ARG A 141 50.43 -9.64 -3.56
N GLN A 142 50.36 -10.95 -3.32
CA GLN A 142 49.85 -11.93 -4.30
C GLN A 142 48.41 -11.61 -4.72
N THR A 143 47.56 -11.22 -3.76
CA THR A 143 46.17 -10.81 -4.04
C THR A 143 46.12 -9.55 -4.92
N ALA A 144 46.95 -8.54 -4.62
CA ALA A 144 47.01 -7.31 -5.41
C ALA A 144 47.57 -7.56 -6.82
N GLU A 145 48.56 -8.44 -6.98
CA GLU A 145 49.06 -8.90 -8.28
C GLU A 145 47.97 -9.62 -9.08
N TYR A 146 47.19 -10.47 -8.41
CA TYR A 146 46.08 -11.18 -9.03
C TYR A 146 44.97 -10.23 -9.50
N TYR A 147 44.55 -9.26 -8.68
CA TYR A 147 43.58 -8.23 -9.09
C TYR A 147 44.13 -7.35 -10.22
N LYS A 148 45.42 -6.98 -10.16
CA LYS A 148 46.08 -6.26 -11.25
C LYS A 148 46.04 -7.05 -12.56
N HIS A 149 46.26 -8.36 -12.53
CA HIS A 149 46.18 -9.22 -13.72
C HIS A 149 44.74 -9.30 -14.27
N ILE A 150 43.74 -9.39 -13.41
CA ILE A 150 42.33 -9.47 -13.82
C ILE A 150 41.84 -8.16 -14.43
N PHE A 151 41.94 -7.06 -13.69
CA PHE A 151 41.32 -5.78 -14.05
C PHE A 151 42.21 -4.88 -14.90
N GLY A 152 43.52 -5.12 -14.87
CA GLY A 152 44.52 -4.28 -15.51
C GLY A 152 45.02 -3.15 -14.62
N GLN A 153 46.25 -2.71 -14.89
CA GLN A 153 46.98 -1.72 -14.08
C GLN A 153 46.31 -0.33 -14.02
N ASN A 154 45.51 0.03 -15.03
CA ASN A 154 44.83 1.32 -15.09
C ASN A 154 43.42 1.30 -14.46
N SER A 155 42.83 0.12 -14.28
CA SER A 155 41.46 -0.02 -13.76
C SER A 155 41.42 -0.47 -12.31
N PHE A 156 42.50 -1.07 -11.79
CA PHE A 156 42.63 -1.42 -10.37
C PHE A 156 43.51 -0.41 -9.61
N ILE A 157 42.94 0.19 -8.56
CA ILE A 157 43.56 1.25 -7.77
C ILE A 157 43.54 0.86 -6.28
N ILE A 158 44.63 1.14 -5.57
CA ILE A 158 44.70 0.91 -4.13
C ILE A 158 44.03 2.08 -3.39
N GLU A 159 43.03 1.76 -2.58
CA GLU A 159 42.26 2.72 -1.79
C GLU A 159 42.95 3.00 -0.46
N LEU A 160 43.13 4.28 -0.13
CA LEU A 160 43.65 4.75 1.16
C LEU A 160 42.53 5.45 1.93
N SER A 161 42.16 4.90 3.08
CA SER A 161 41.10 5.43 3.95
C SER A 161 41.64 5.74 5.34
N GLU A 162 41.71 7.02 5.72
CA GLU A 162 42.06 7.43 7.08
C GLU A 162 40.79 7.50 7.93
N SER A 163 40.72 6.62 8.93
CA SER A 163 39.53 6.46 9.78
C SER A 163 39.78 6.86 11.23
N LEU A 164 41.01 7.31 11.55
CA LEU A 164 41.49 7.58 12.90
C LEU A 164 41.30 6.39 13.86
N LEU A 165 41.19 5.18 13.31
CA LEU A 165 41.14 3.94 14.07
C LEU A 165 42.57 3.43 14.35
N PRO A 166 42.78 2.63 15.42
CA PRO A 166 44.06 2.00 15.69
C PRO A 166 44.63 1.27 14.46
N GLY A 167 45.89 1.59 14.11
CA GLY A 167 46.60 0.99 12.98
C GLY A 167 46.28 1.58 11.59
N SER A 168 45.46 2.63 11.47
CA SER A 168 45.11 3.23 10.17
C SER A 168 46.32 3.85 9.46
N MET A 169 47.16 4.62 10.17
CA MET A 169 48.39 5.19 9.60
C MET A 169 49.34 4.10 9.08
N SER A 170 49.59 3.04 9.87
CA SER A 170 50.43 1.92 9.45
C SER A 170 49.85 1.15 8.25
N LEU A 171 48.53 1.03 8.20
CA LEU A 171 47.83 0.39 7.09
C LEU A 171 47.99 1.21 5.80
N ASN A 172 47.74 2.52 5.84
CA ASN A 172 47.88 3.40 4.69
C ASN A 172 49.33 3.44 4.17
N LYS A 173 50.31 3.43 5.07
CA LYS A 173 51.73 3.30 4.70
C LYS A 173 52.02 2.00 3.96
N ALA A 174 51.62 0.86 4.52
CA ALA A 174 51.82 -0.45 3.90
C ALA A 174 51.08 -0.59 2.55
N LEU A 175 49.87 -0.03 2.44
CA LEU A 175 49.13 0.00 1.17
C LEU A 175 49.83 0.85 0.11
N SER A 176 50.37 2.01 0.49
CA SER A 176 51.14 2.88 -0.42
C SER A 176 52.46 2.23 -0.87
N GLU A 177 53.17 1.56 0.03
CA GLU A 177 54.37 0.80 -0.29
C GLU A 177 54.05 -0.37 -1.24
N LEU A 178 52.96 -1.10 -0.96
CA LEU A 178 52.48 -2.18 -1.82
C LEU A 178 52.15 -1.66 -3.22
N ALA A 179 51.39 -0.57 -3.32
CA ALA A 179 51.04 0.05 -4.59
C ALA A 179 52.29 0.43 -5.40
N SER A 180 53.26 1.07 -4.75
CA SER A 180 54.53 1.47 -5.37
C SER A 180 55.31 0.26 -5.90
N SER A 181 55.40 -0.81 -5.11
CA SER A 181 56.12 -2.04 -5.49
C SER A 181 55.52 -2.76 -6.70
N LEU A 182 54.21 -2.60 -6.93
CA LEU A 182 53.48 -3.22 -8.03
C LEU A 182 53.21 -2.26 -9.20
N GLY A 183 53.66 -0.99 -9.10
CA GLY A 183 53.35 0.05 -10.07
C GLY A 183 51.85 0.36 -10.18
N LEU A 184 51.08 0.15 -9.11
CA LEU A 184 49.67 0.50 -9.01
C LEU A 184 49.52 1.95 -8.51
N ARG A 185 48.40 2.57 -8.83
CA ARG A 185 48.05 3.92 -8.34
C ARG A 185 47.34 3.82 -7.01
N THR A 186 47.41 4.89 -6.21
CA THR A 186 46.65 5.05 -4.96
C THR A 186 45.59 6.13 -5.09
N VAL A 187 44.49 6.01 -4.36
CA VAL A 187 43.44 7.04 -4.26
C VAL A 187 42.98 7.23 -2.83
N ALA A 188 42.77 8.48 -2.42
CA ALA A 188 42.24 8.82 -1.10
C ALA A 188 40.71 8.85 -1.11
N THR A 189 40.07 8.22 -0.12
CA THR A 189 38.61 8.21 0.10
C THR A 189 38.32 8.29 1.59
N ASN A 190 37.11 8.71 2.00
CA ASN A 190 36.73 8.80 3.42
C ASN A 190 35.63 7.79 3.85
N ASN A 191 35.21 6.89 2.96
CA ASN A 191 34.15 5.90 3.22
C ASN A 191 32.94 6.53 3.93
N VAL A 192 32.31 7.50 3.26
CA VAL A 192 31.38 8.45 3.86
C VAL A 192 30.01 7.80 4.08
N HIS A 193 29.43 7.93 5.26
CA HIS A 193 28.07 7.45 5.57
C HIS A 193 27.09 8.58 5.91
N TYR A 194 27.56 9.81 6.09
CA TYR A 194 26.73 10.96 6.45
C TYR A 194 27.30 12.29 5.93
N ALA A 195 26.44 13.30 5.78
CA ALA A 195 26.84 14.60 5.22
C ALA A 195 27.66 15.43 6.22
N THR A 196 27.28 15.43 7.51
CA THR A 196 27.93 16.25 8.55
C THR A 196 28.32 15.43 9.76
N LYS A 197 29.35 15.87 10.50
CA LYS A 197 29.86 15.16 11.69
C LYS A 197 28.78 14.94 12.77
N SER A 198 27.81 15.84 12.90
CA SER A 198 26.69 15.72 13.86
C SER A 198 25.72 14.57 13.55
N ASP A 199 25.69 14.07 12.31
CA ASP A 199 24.79 12.99 11.90
C ASP A 199 25.26 11.60 12.37
N PHE A 200 26.44 11.51 12.99
CA PHE A 200 26.96 10.27 13.59
C PHE A 200 25.96 9.60 14.56
N GLN A 201 25.19 10.38 15.32
CA GLN A 201 24.19 9.83 16.25
C GLN A 201 23.12 9.02 15.51
N ILE A 202 22.75 9.45 14.30
CA ILE A 202 21.77 8.75 13.47
C ILE A 202 22.40 7.50 12.87
N HIS A 203 23.66 7.58 12.43
CA HIS A 203 24.42 6.41 11.95
C HIS A 203 24.51 5.31 13.01
N ASP A 204 24.85 5.65 14.26
CA ASP A 204 24.97 4.67 15.35
C ASP A 204 23.61 4.04 15.70
N ILE A 205 22.53 4.82 15.67
CA ILE A 205 21.17 4.30 15.90
C ILE A 205 20.72 3.37 14.78
N LEU A 206 20.97 3.73 13.52
CA LEU A 206 20.70 2.86 12.37
C LEU A 206 21.50 1.55 12.47
N THR A 207 22.76 1.63 12.89
CA THR A 207 23.61 0.46 13.15
C THR A 207 22.98 -0.44 14.21
N CYS A 208 22.55 0.13 15.35
CA CYS A 208 21.89 -0.63 16.42
C CYS A 208 20.57 -1.29 15.95
N ILE A 209 19.79 -0.61 15.12
CA ILE A 209 18.56 -1.17 14.51
C ILE A 209 18.93 -2.36 13.61
N ARG A 210 19.99 -2.24 12.81
CA ARG A 210 20.48 -3.29 11.89
C ARG A 210 21.02 -4.51 12.63
N THR A 211 21.78 -4.31 13.69
CA THR A 211 22.40 -5.37 14.49
C THR A 211 21.48 -5.94 15.58
N LEU A 212 20.26 -5.39 15.72
CA LEU A 212 19.30 -5.74 16.76
C LEU A 212 19.86 -5.58 18.19
N THR A 213 20.73 -4.59 18.37
CA THR A 213 21.34 -4.25 19.66
C THR A 213 20.83 -2.91 20.18
N LYS A 214 21.12 -2.62 21.44
CA LYS A 214 20.84 -1.32 22.06
C LYS A 214 22.06 -0.41 22.01
N LEU A 215 21.86 0.89 22.24
CA LEU A 215 22.93 1.88 22.36
C LEU A 215 23.90 1.60 23.53
N GLU A 216 23.43 0.91 24.57
CA GLU A 216 24.25 0.47 25.71
C GLU A 216 25.11 -0.76 25.39
N ASP A 217 24.75 -1.53 24.36
CA ASP A 217 25.43 -2.79 24.03
C ASP A 217 26.68 -2.54 23.20
N VAL A 218 27.78 -3.22 23.54
CA VAL A 218 29.00 -3.20 22.72
C VAL A 218 28.85 -4.16 21.54
N HIS A 219 29.06 -3.67 20.32
CA HIS A 219 28.98 -4.49 19.11
C HIS A 219 30.13 -4.17 18.14
N PRO A 220 30.80 -5.15 17.50
CA PRO A 220 31.94 -4.91 16.62
C PRO A 220 31.67 -4.01 15.40
N GLU A 221 30.41 -3.92 14.98
CA GLU A 221 30.00 -3.07 13.86
C GLU A 221 29.70 -1.63 14.24
N ARG A 222 29.57 -1.33 15.54
CA ARG A 222 29.42 0.06 16.00
C ARG A 222 30.76 0.78 15.83
N ARG A 223 30.70 1.99 15.28
CA ARG A 223 31.89 2.80 14.99
C ARG A 223 32.40 3.44 16.28
N LEU A 224 33.72 3.55 16.40
CA LEU A 224 34.38 4.13 17.58
C LEU A 224 34.44 5.67 17.56
N ASN A 225 34.27 6.30 16.39
CA ASN A 225 34.37 7.74 16.20
C ASN A 225 33.41 8.23 15.08
N SER A 226 33.39 9.55 14.87
CA SER A 226 32.47 10.25 13.95
C SER A 226 33.13 10.74 12.65
N GLU A 227 34.16 10.03 12.16
CA GLU A 227 35.02 10.55 11.07
C GLU A 227 34.53 10.22 9.64
N ASN A 228 33.43 9.48 9.48
CA ASN A 228 32.90 9.05 8.18
C ASN A 228 31.87 10.03 7.58
N TYR A 229 32.18 11.34 7.59
CA TYR A 229 31.36 12.38 6.96
C TYR A 229 31.96 12.94 5.66
N LEU A 230 31.20 13.74 4.91
CA LEU A 230 31.71 14.51 3.75
C LEU A 230 32.70 15.60 4.25
N LYS A 231 33.98 15.22 4.31
CA LYS A 231 35.10 16.13 4.65
C LYS A 231 35.38 17.11 3.52
N SER A 232 35.78 18.31 3.89
CA SER A 232 36.25 19.38 3.01
C SER A 232 37.61 19.06 2.36
N TRP A 233 37.99 19.86 1.35
CA TRP A 233 39.30 19.78 0.73
C TRP A 233 40.43 19.98 1.76
N GLU A 234 40.28 20.96 2.65
CA GLU A 234 41.29 21.29 3.66
C GLU A 234 41.52 20.13 4.63
N GLU A 235 40.44 19.51 5.11
CA GLU A 235 40.49 18.36 6.01
C GLU A 235 41.15 17.15 5.33
N MET A 236 40.73 16.82 4.11
CA MET A 236 41.32 15.72 3.35
C MET A 236 42.80 15.98 3.04
N LYS A 237 43.18 17.23 2.72
CA LYS A 237 44.58 17.61 2.51
C LYS A 237 45.43 17.47 3.78
N ALA A 238 44.88 17.80 4.93
CA ALA A 238 45.58 17.68 6.21
C ALA A 238 45.80 16.21 6.61
N GLU A 239 44.78 15.36 6.44
CA GLU A 239 44.87 13.94 6.80
C GLU A 239 45.80 13.14 5.87
N TYR A 240 45.82 13.48 4.58
CA TYR A 240 46.61 12.77 3.56
C TYR A 240 47.86 13.54 3.15
N ARG A 241 48.42 14.35 4.06
CA ARG A 241 49.62 15.16 3.82
C ARG A 241 50.83 14.35 3.31
N ASP A 242 50.93 13.09 3.72
CA ASP A 242 52.02 12.18 3.35
C ASP A 242 51.75 11.47 2.00
N TYR A 243 50.53 11.62 1.43
CA TYR A 243 50.07 10.98 0.19
C TYR A 243 49.38 11.97 -0.77
N PRO A 244 50.04 13.07 -1.19
CA PRO A 244 49.41 14.11 -1.99
C PRO A 244 48.91 13.61 -3.36
N GLU A 245 49.58 12.61 -3.95
CA GLU A 245 49.17 12.00 -5.22
C GLU A 245 47.82 11.28 -5.13
N ALA A 246 47.54 10.62 -3.99
CA ALA A 246 46.30 9.88 -3.79
C ALA A 246 45.07 10.80 -3.77
N ILE A 247 45.22 12.02 -3.22
CA ILE A 247 44.17 13.04 -3.24
C ILE A 247 43.92 13.53 -4.68
N HIS A 248 45.00 13.80 -5.43
CA HIS A 248 44.88 14.26 -6.81
C HIS A 248 44.26 13.20 -7.73
N MET A 249 44.57 11.93 -7.47
CA MET A 249 44.04 10.79 -8.22
C MET A 249 42.51 10.71 -8.14
N ALA A 250 41.88 11.09 -7.02
CA ALA A 250 40.43 11.08 -6.89
C ALA A 250 39.75 11.97 -7.94
N ARG A 251 40.32 13.15 -8.21
CA ARG A 251 39.86 14.05 -9.27
C ARG A 251 40.07 13.45 -10.66
N ILE A 252 41.25 12.86 -10.91
CA ILE A 252 41.57 12.23 -12.20
C ILE A 252 40.58 11.11 -12.52
N LEU A 253 40.29 10.23 -11.56
CA LEU A 253 39.32 9.16 -11.75
C LEU A 253 37.91 9.71 -11.99
N ALA A 254 37.51 10.76 -11.26
CA ALA A 254 36.24 11.43 -11.47
C ALA A 254 36.09 12.04 -12.87
N GLU A 255 37.18 12.58 -13.43
CA GLU A 255 37.22 13.12 -14.80
C GLU A 255 37.05 12.01 -15.85
N GLN A 256 37.61 10.82 -15.60
CA GLN A 256 37.50 9.67 -16.50
C GLN A 256 36.11 9.03 -16.57
N CYS A 257 35.27 9.21 -15.55
CA CYS A 257 33.92 8.66 -15.51
C CYS A 257 32.93 9.54 -16.27
N GLU A 258 32.04 8.95 -17.06
CA GLU A 258 30.91 9.62 -17.69
C GLU A 258 29.62 9.37 -16.89
N CYS A 259 28.57 10.15 -17.16
CA CYS A 259 27.27 9.91 -16.55
C CYS A 259 26.69 8.59 -17.09
N ALA A 260 26.69 7.54 -16.28
CA ALA A 260 26.38 6.19 -16.74
C ALA A 260 24.88 5.89 -16.92
N LEU A 261 23.99 6.81 -16.52
CA LEU A 261 22.53 6.70 -16.66
C LEU A 261 22.00 7.76 -17.62
N ASP A 262 21.20 7.30 -18.59
CA ASP A 262 20.43 8.16 -19.48
C ASP A 262 18.97 8.22 -19.01
N LEU A 263 18.59 9.36 -18.43
CA LEU A 263 17.25 9.59 -17.89
C LEU A 263 16.26 10.08 -18.98
N GLY A 264 16.69 10.19 -20.24
CA GLY A 264 15.87 10.65 -21.36
C GLY A 264 15.49 9.56 -22.38
N ALA A 265 16.01 8.34 -22.22
CA ALA A 265 15.77 7.25 -23.16
C ALA A 265 14.29 6.81 -23.16
N LEU A 266 13.81 6.28 -24.29
CA LEU A 266 12.47 5.69 -24.42
C LEU A 266 12.61 4.16 -24.47
N ASN A 267 12.35 3.50 -23.33
CA ASN A 267 12.51 2.05 -23.17
C ASN A 267 11.12 1.36 -23.17
N PHE A 268 10.45 1.41 -24.32
CA PHE A 268 9.12 0.80 -24.49
C PHE A 268 9.15 -0.73 -24.59
N PRO A 269 8.03 -1.41 -24.28
CA PRO A 269 7.87 -2.82 -24.60
C PRO A 269 7.88 -3.03 -26.12
N ALA A 270 8.23 -4.24 -26.55
CA ALA A 270 8.08 -4.66 -27.95
C ALA A 270 6.99 -5.72 -28.03
N PHE A 271 5.98 -5.51 -28.88
CA PHE A 271 4.90 -6.47 -29.09
C PHE A 271 5.13 -7.28 -30.36
N ALA A 272 5.10 -8.61 -30.25
CA ALA A 272 5.18 -9.50 -31.41
C ALA A 272 3.79 -9.65 -32.07
N TYR A 273 3.57 -8.97 -33.19
CA TYR A 273 2.33 -9.07 -33.96
C TYR A 273 2.32 -10.29 -34.92
N PRO A 274 1.13 -10.83 -35.27
CA PRO A 274 1.02 -12.00 -36.13
C PRO A 274 1.56 -11.80 -37.56
N GLU A 275 1.95 -12.90 -38.22
CA GLU A 275 2.32 -12.89 -39.64
C GLU A 275 1.16 -12.37 -40.51
N GLY A 276 1.47 -11.47 -41.45
CA GLY A 276 0.49 -10.81 -42.32
C GLY A 276 0.23 -9.33 -41.99
N PHE A 277 0.69 -8.84 -40.84
CA PHE A 277 0.68 -7.41 -40.51
C PHE A 277 2.04 -6.76 -40.77
N ARG A 278 2.03 -5.50 -41.23
CA ARG A 278 3.26 -4.77 -41.62
C ARG A 278 3.94 -4.04 -40.44
N SER A 279 3.16 -3.67 -39.44
CA SER A 279 3.60 -2.96 -38.23
C SER A 279 2.62 -3.18 -37.09
N SER A 280 3.05 -2.87 -35.86
CA SER A 280 2.20 -2.82 -34.67
C SER A 280 0.99 -1.89 -34.85
N GLY A 281 1.19 -0.70 -35.43
CA GLY A 281 0.10 0.23 -35.74
C GLY A 281 -0.95 -0.35 -36.71
N HIS A 282 -0.51 -1.08 -37.74
CA HIS A 282 -1.43 -1.76 -38.67
C HIS A 282 -2.27 -2.83 -37.96
N PHE A 283 -1.66 -3.59 -37.04
CA PHE A 283 -2.38 -4.60 -36.25
C PHE A 283 -3.35 -3.97 -35.24
N LEU A 284 -2.92 -2.93 -34.53
CA LEU A 284 -3.76 -2.17 -33.60
C LEU A 284 -5.03 -1.64 -34.28
N ARG A 285 -4.87 -1.02 -35.45
CA ARG A 285 -5.98 -0.49 -36.25
C ARG A 285 -6.98 -1.57 -36.66
N HIS A 286 -6.51 -2.75 -37.04
CA HIS A 286 -7.37 -3.88 -37.36
C HIS A 286 -8.21 -4.33 -36.15
N LEU A 287 -7.59 -4.44 -34.97
CA LEU A 287 -8.28 -4.81 -33.73
C LEU A 287 -9.35 -3.79 -33.34
N VAL A 288 -9.02 -2.50 -33.40
CA VAL A 288 -9.94 -1.40 -33.07
C VAL A 288 -11.18 -1.42 -33.97
N LEU A 289 -11.01 -1.63 -35.28
CA LEU A 289 -12.14 -1.71 -36.21
C LEU A 289 -13.07 -2.90 -35.91
N LYS A 290 -12.49 -4.07 -35.57
CA LYS A 290 -13.27 -5.25 -35.16
C LYS A 290 -14.02 -5.01 -33.85
N GLY A 291 -13.37 -4.36 -32.88
CA GLY A 291 -13.96 -3.95 -31.62
C GLY A 291 -15.12 -2.97 -31.80
N ALA A 292 -14.94 -1.95 -32.64
CA ALA A 292 -15.94 -0.95 -32.95
C ALA A 292 -17.21 -1.56 -33.57
N GLN A 293 -17.07 -2.56 -34.46
CA GLN A 293 -18.21 -3.30 -35.01
C GLN A 293 -18.99 -4.08 -33.94
N THR A 294 -18.31 -4.57 -32.91
CA THR A 294 -18.91 -5.38 -31.85
C THR A 294 -19.63 -4.50 -30.81
N LYS A 295 -18.97 -3.43 -30.34
CA LYS A 295 -19.49 -2.54 -29.29
C LYS A 295 -20.58 -1.59 -29.81
N TYR A 296 -20.32 -0.87 -30.91
CA TYR A 296 -21.26 0.12 -31.44
C TYR A 296 -22.34 -0.47 -32.35
N ARG A 297 -22.12 -1.67 -32.91
CA ARG A 297 -22.93 -2.33 -33.96
C ARG A 297 -23.01 -1.56 -35.28
N LYS A 298 -23.29 -0.25 -35.24
CA LYS A 298 -23.32 0.67 -36.39
C LYS A 298 -22.30 1.79 -36.20
N ILE A 299 -21.29 1.82 -37.08
CA ILE A 299 -20.25 2.85 -37.05
C ILE A 299 -20.76 4.10 -37.78
N THR A 300 -20.99 5.18 -37.04
CA THR A 300 -21.35 6.50 -37.60
C THR A 300 -20.11 7.24 -38.10
N ARG A 301 -20.31 8.33 -38.84
CA ARG A 301 -19.21 9.19 -39.32
C ARG A 301 -18.40 9.76 -38.15
N ASP A 302 -19.06 10.13 -37.07
CA ASP A 302 -18.43 10.74 -35.88
C ASP A 302 -17.58 9.71 -35.12
N ILE A 303 -18.08 8.47 -34.95
CA ILE A 303 -17.31 7.38 -34.35
C ILE A 303 -16.06 7.10 -35.17
N LYS A 304 -16.20 7.01 -36.50
CA LYS A 304 -15.05 6.78 -37.38
C LYS A 304 -14.04 7.92 -37.28
N ALA A 305 -14.49 9.18 -37.31
CA ALA A 305 -13.60 10.34 -37.20
C ALA A 305 -12.83 10.36 -35.88
N ARG A 306 -13.50 10.06 -34.75
CA ARG A 306 -12.85 9.98 -33.43
C ARG A 306 -11.79 8.88 -33.38
N LEU A 307 -12.11 7.67 -33.85
CA LEU A 307 -11.14 6.57 -33.86
C LEU A 307 -9.91 6.86 -34.73
N GLU A 308 -10.11 7.47 -35.90
CA GLU A 308 -9.00 7.87 -36.77
C GLU A 308 -8.10 8.93 -36.14
N HIS A 309 -8.69 9.91 -35.45
CA HIS A 309 -7.96 10.93 -34.72
C HIS A 309 -7.12 10.34 -33.58
N GLU A 310 -7.72 9.49 -32.74
CA GLU A 310 -7.00 8.83 -31.63
C GLU A 310 -5.87 7.93 -32.14
N LEU A 311 -6.14 7.10 -33.16
CA LEU A 311 -5.12 6.22 -33.75
C LEU A 311 -3.95 7.01 -34.36
N GLY A 312 -4.22 8.14 -35.01
CA GLY A 312 -3.18 9.01 -35.57
C GLY A 312 -2.27 9.60 -34.49
N ILE A 313 -2.82 10.00 -33.34
CA ILE A 313 -2.03 10.50 -32.20
C ILE A 313 -1.18 9.37 -31.59
N ILE A 314 -1.74 8.17 -31.43
CA ILE A 314 -1.04 7.02 -30.87
C ILE A 314 0.16 6.62 -31.75
N GLU A 315 -0.01 6.62 -33.07
CA GLU A 315 1.05 6.30 -34.04
C GLU A 315 2.15 7.37 -34.05
N GLN A 316 1.80 8.66 -34.00
CA GLN A 316 2.79 9.74 -33.96
C GLN A 316 3.64 9.75 -32.68
N LEU A 317 3.07 9.29 -31.56
CA LEU A 317 3.76 9.22 -30.28
C LEU A 317 4.52 7.89 -30.06
N GLY A 318 4.31 6.90 -30.92
CA GLY A 318 4.98 5.59 -30.81
C GLY A 318 4.46 4.69 -29.68
N TYR A 319 3.17 4.80 -29.32
CA TYR A 319 2.57 4.04 -28.21
C TYR A 319 1.82 2.77 -28.65
N GLU A 320 1.95 2.34 -29.91
CA GLU A 320 1.18 1.22 -30.46
C GLU A 320 1.44 -0.08 -29.72
N ASP A 321 2.71 -0.40 -29.45
CA ASP A 321 3.11 -1.59 -28.71
C ASP A 321 2.55 -1.59 -27.29
N TYR A 322 2.48 -0.42 -26.64
CA TYR A 322 1.92 -0.30 -25.29
C TYR A 322 0.43 -0.65 -25.25
N PHE A 323 -0.38 -0.13 -26.20
CA PHE A 323 -1.80 -0.50 -26.29
C PHE A 323 -2.00 -1.98 -26.62
N LEU A 324 -1.17 -2.55 -27.50
CA LEU A 324 -1.24 -3.97 -27.84
C LEU A 324 -0.90 -4.87 -26.66
N VAL A 325 0.10 -4.51 -25.86
CA VAL A 325 0.44 -5.23 -24.63
C VAL A 325 -0.74 -5.21 -23.66
N VAL A 326 -1.35 -4.04 -23.40
CA VAL A 326 -2.49 -3.97 -22.47
C VAL A 326 -3.70 -4.73 -23.02
N TRP A 327 -3.99 -4.62 -24.32
CA TRP A 327 -5.03 -5.41 -24.99
C TRP A 327 -4.80 -6.92 -24.83
N ASP A 328 -3.56 -7.40 -25.00
CA ASP A 328 -3.21 -8.82 -24.87
C ASP A 328 -3.48 -9.35 -23.46
N LEU A 329 -3.18 -8.55 -22.43
CA LEU A 329 -3.49 -8.86 -21.03
C LEU A 329 -4.99 -8.97 -20.77
N VAL A 330 -5.77 -8.02 -21.29
CA VAL A 330 -7.24 -8.00 -21.18
C VAL A 330 -7.86 -9.20 -21.91
N ASN A 331 -7.43 -9.46 -23.15
CA ASN A 331 -7.88 -10.59 -23.93
C ASN A 331 -7.48 -11.94 -23.29
N PHE A 332 -6.33 -12.03 -22.61
CA PHE A 332 -5.99 -13.20 -21.79
C PHE A 332 -6.95 -13.36 -20.62
N ALA A 333 -7.22 -12.28 -19.88
CA ALA A 333 -8.14 -12.29 -18.74
C ALA A 333 -9.54 -12.75 -19.16
N GLU A 334 -10.08 -12.23 -20.27
CA GLU A 334 -11.37 -12.65 -20.83
C GLU A 334 -11.39 -14.15 -21.17
N ARG A 335 -10.37 -14.67 -21.85
CA ARG A 335 -10.28 -16.11 -22.19
C ARG A 335 -10.20 -17.02 -20.98
N GLN A 336 -9.63 -16.53 -19.88
CA GLN A 336 -9.53 -17.27 -18.62
C GLN A 336 -10.71 -17.01 -17.67
N ASN A 337 -11.73 -16.25 -18.10
CA ASN A 337 -12.84 -15.80 -17.27
C ASN A 337 -12.36 -15.09 -15.98
N ILE A 338 -11.34 -14.23 -16.12
CA ILE A 338 -10.86 -13.34 -15.06
C ILE A 338 -11.52 -11.99 -15.26
N ARG A 339 -12.34 -11.56 -14.28
CA ARG A 339 -12.98 -10.26 -14.31
C ARG A 339 -11.92 -9.15 -14.24
N HIS A 340 -12.07 -8.16 -15.12
CA HIS A 340 -11.19 -7.00 -15.21
C HIS A 340 -12.00 -5.71 -15.32
N ALA A 341 -11.39 -4.57 -15.03
CA ALA A 341 -11.96 -3.25 -15.23
C ALA A 341 -10.86 -2.21 -15.48
N GLY A 342 -10.87 -1.55 -16.64
CA GLY A 342 -10.00 -0.41 -16.91
C GLY A 342 -10.46 0.86 -16.19
N ARG A 343 -9.52 1.68 -15.76
CA ARG A 343 -9.82 2.92 -15.01
C ARG A 343 -8.88 4.07 -15.37
N GLY A 344 -9.19 5.25 -14.83
CA GLY A 344 -8.35 6.43 -14.97
C GLY A 344 -8.72 7.18 -16.24
N SER A 345 -7.78 7.98 -16.75
CA SER A 345 -7.96 8.66 -18.04
C SER A 345 -8.00 7.70 -19.23
N ALA A 346 -7.61 6.42 -19.07
CA ALA A 346 -7.77 5.44 -20.14
C ALA A 346 -9.23 5.30 -20.62
N ALA A 347 -10.21 5.60 -19.75
CA ALA A 347 -11.62 5.59 -20.09
C ALA A 347 -12.06 6.77 -21.00
N ASP A 348 -11.20 7.77 -21.23
CA ASP A 348 -11.44 8.86 -22.21
C ASP A 348 -11.20 8.42 -23.67
N SER A 349 -10.59 7.24 -23.89
CA SER A 349 -10.20 6.76 -25.21
C SER A 349 -11.22 5.80 -25.84
N ALA A 350 -11.71 6.15 -27.02
CA ALA A 350 -12.56 5.29 -27.83
C ALA A 350 -11.79 4.06 -28.35
N VAL A 351 -10.47 4.21 -28.59
CA VAL A 351 -9.58 3.09 -28.92
C VAL A 351 -9.55 2.08 -27.76
N ALA A 352 -9.34 2.53 -26.52
CA ALA A 352 -9.34 1.65 -25.34
C ALA A 352 -10.69 0.93 -25.13
N TYR A 353 -11.80 1.64 -25.33
CA TYR A 353 -13.15 1.06 -25.26
C TYR A 353 -13.38 -0.02 -26.33
N CYS A 354 -12.96 0.23 -27.58
CA CYS A 354 -13.08 -0.74 -28.67
C CYS A 354 -12.22 -1.99 -28.44
N LEU A 355 -11.06 -1.84 -27.81
CA LEU A 355 -10.18 -2.97 -27.45
C LEU A 355 -10.71 -3.77 -26.24
N GLY A 356 -11.78 -3.32 -25.58
CA GLY A 356 -12.31 -3.94 -24.38
C GLY A 356 -11.50 -3.64 -23.11
N ILE A 357 -10.54 -2.71 -23.18
CA ILE A 357 -9.73 -2.31 -22.01
C ILE A 357 -10.61 -1.56 -21.01
N THR A 358 -11.57 -0.77 -21.49
CA THR A 358 -12.49 0.03 -20.68
C THR A 358 -13.94 -0.28 -21.05
N ASP A 359 -14.85 -0.18 -20.08
CA ASP A 359 -16.29 -0.44 -20.28
C ASP A 359 -17.12 0.84 -20.47
N VAL A 360 -16.51 2.00 -20.32
CA VAL A 360 -17.16 3.31 -20.47
C VAL A 360 -17.08 3.73 -21.94
N ASP A 361 -18.21 4.13 -22.53
CA ASP A 361 -18.25 4.68 -23.89
C ASP A 361 -17.95 6.19 -23.89
N PRO A 362 -16.75 6.62 -24.32
CA PRO A 362 -16.37 8.02 -24.27
C PRO A 362 -17.14 8.89 -25.27
N ILE A 363 -17.66 8.32 -26.36
CA ILE A 363 -18.38 9.07 -27.38
C ILE A 363 -19.80 9.38 -26.89
N ALA A 364 -20.48 8.40 -26.29
CA ALA A 364 -21.82 8.59 -25.73
C ALA A 364 -21.83 9.61 -24.58
N HIS A 365 -20.72 9.73 -23.85
CA HIS A 365 -20.59 10.61 -22.69
C HIS A 365 -19.77 11.89 -22.96
N ASN A 366 -19.41 12.19 -24.22
CA ASN A 366 -18.63 13.37 -24.60
C ASN A 366 -17.29 13.53 -23.84
N LEU A 367 -16.61 12.41 -23.53
CA LEU A 367 -15.33 12.43 -22.84
C LEU A 367 -14.19 12.88 -23.77
N LEU A 368 -13.18 13.57 -23.19
CA LEU A 368 -12.10 14.24 -23.93
C LEU A 368 -10.84 13.38 -24.02
N PHE A 369 -10.51 12.88 -25.22
CA PHE A 369 -9.31 12.05 -25.43
C PHE A 369 -8.02 12.80 -25.08
N GLU A 370 -7.98 14.10 -25.34
CA GLU A 370 -6.82 14.96 -25.10
C GLU A 370 -6.43 15.01 -23.62
N ARG A 371 -7.36 14.68 -22.72
CA ARG A 371 -7.04 14.49 -21.31
C ARG A 371 -6.18 13.27 -21.08
N PHE A 372 -6.41 12.20 -21.83
CA PHE A 372 -5.63 10.98 -21.76
C PHE A 372 -4.31 11.07 -22.52
N MET A 373 -4.29 11.67 -23.71
CA MET A 373 -3.11 11.74 -24.58
C MET A 373 -3.20 12.91 -25.56
N SER A 374 -2.10 13.63 -25.77
CA SER A 374 -2.01 14.70 -26.79
C SER A 374 -0.59 14.85 -27.35
N LEU A 375 -0.49 15.38 -28.57
CA LEU A 375 0.79 15.57 -29.28
C LEU A 375 1.69 16.63 -28.62
N GLU A 376 1.08 17.71 -28.12
CA GLU A 376 1.81 18.80 -27.43
C GLU A 376 2.41 18.35 -26.09
N ARG A 377 1.95 17.20 -25.55
CA ARG A 377 2.32 16.67 -24.23
C ARG A 377 3.55 15.76 -24.27
N GLY A 378 3.66 14.85 -25.24
CA GLY A 378 4.77 13.87 -25.31
C GLY A 378 5.01 13.03 -24.03
N GLU A 379 4.07 13.03 -23.07
CA GLU A 379 4.19 12.29 -21.81
C GLU A 379 3.57 10.90 -21.94
N LYS A 380 4.13 9.96 -21.17
CA LYS A 380 3.74 8.56 -21.16
C LYS A 380 2.28 8.38 -20.69
N PRO A 381 1.42 7.66 -21.45
CA PRO A 381 0.09 7.28 -20.98
C PRO A 381 0.21 6.21 -19.89
N ASP A 382 -0.65 6.29 -18.87
CA ASP A 382 -0.78 5.27 -17.81
C ASP A 382 -2.16 4.62 -17.96
N ILE A 383 -2.17 3.35 -18.38
CA ILE A 383 -3.37 2.53 -18.51
C ILE A 383 -3.39 1.51 -17.37
N ASP A 384 -4.21 1.80 -16.37
CA ASP A 384 -4.47 0.95 -15.22
C ASP A 384 -5.60 -0.05 -15.53
N VAL A 385 -5.36 -1.33 -15.26
CA VAL A 385 -6.38 -2.37 -15.32
C VAL A 385 -6.46 -3.09 -13.97
N ASP A 386 -7.64 -3.05 -13.36
CA ASP A 386 -7.95 -3.79 -12.14
C ASP A 386 -8.39 -5.21 -12.51
N PHE A 387 -7.84 -6.24 -11.86
CA PHE A 387 -8.24 -7.64 -12.00
C PHE A 387 -8.84 -8.19 -10.70
N ASP A 388 -9.53 -9.34 -10.79
CA ASP A 388 -9.89 -10.12 -9.59
C ASP A 388 -8.62 -10.41 -8.77
N ALA A 389 -8.65 -9.95 -7.51
CA ALA A 389 -7.53 -10.02 -6.59
C ALA A 389 -6.99 -11.44 -6.36
N ARG A 390 -7.82 -12.47 -6.53
CA ARG A 390 -7.45 -13.88 -6.31
C ARG A 390 -6.68 -14.48 -7.48
N ARG A 391 -6.89 -13.94 -8.68
CA ARG A 391 -6.37 -14.48 -9.95
C ARG A 391 -5.35 -13.57 -10.64
N ARG A 392 -4.97 -12.46 -10.01
CA ARG A 392 -3.92 -11.55 -10.48
C ARG A 392 -2.59 -12.28 -10.77
N ASP A 393 -2.23 -13.25 -9.94
CA ASP A 393 -0.97 -13.98 -10.09
C ASP A 393 -0.95 -14.81 -11.39
N GLU A 394 -2.11 -15.26 -11.89
CA GLU A 394 -2.24 -15.94 -13.19
C GLU A 394 -1.93 -14.98 -14.35
N VAL A 395 -2.44 -13.74 -14.29
CA VAL A 395 -2.13 -12.70 -15.30
C VAL A 395 -0.66 -12.33 -15.25
N THR A 396 -0.09 -12.21 -14.05
CA THR A 396 1.34 -11.93 -13.89
C THR A 396 2.18 -13.07 -14.48
N ALA A 397 1.85 -14.33 -14.19
CA ALA A 397 2.55 -15.49 -14.74
C ALA A 397 2.47 -15.53 -16.28
N TYR A 398 1.32 -15.17 -16.86
CA TYR A 398 1.16 -15.02 -18.30
C TYR A 398 2.12 -13.98 -18.89
N VAL A 399 2.29 -12.81 -18.24
CA VAL A 399 3.22 -11.77 -18.70
C VAL A 399 4.65 -12.31 -18.77
N TYR A 400 5.12 -12.98 -17.72
CA TYR A 400 6.45 -13.60 -17.69
C TYR A 400 6.61 -14.65 -18.78
N GLN A 401 5.61 -15.52 -18.98
CA GLN A 401 5.65 -16.55 -20.01
C GLN A 401 5.66 -15.97 -21.44
N LYS A 402 4.90 -14.90 -21.69
CA LYS A 402 4.69 -14.30 -23.01
C LYS A 402 5.85 -13.41 -23.45
N TYR A 403 6.34 -12.55 -22.55
CA TYR A 403 7.35 -11.53 -22.85
C TYR A 403 8.77 -11.93 -22.41
N GLY A 404 8.91 -12.97 -21.58
CA GLY A 404 10.18 -13.57 -21.19
C GLY A 404 10.77 -13.01 -19.90
N ASP A 405 11.37 -13.89 -19.10
CA ASP A 405 11.89 -13.59 -17.75
C ASP A 405 13.01 -12.55 -17.73
N THR A 406 13.71 -12.35 -18.85
CA THR A 406 14.79 -11.36 -18.98
C THR A 406 14.30 -9.96 -19.36
N HIS A 407 13.05 -9.84 -19.80
CA HIS A 407 12.42 -8.60 -20.26
C HIS A 407 11.31 -8.09 -19.34
N VAL A 408 10.89 -8.93 -18.39
CA VAL A 408 9.84 -8.63 -17.43
C VAL A 408 10.41 -8.61 -16.02
N ALA A 409 10.11 -7.56 -15.26
CA ALA A 409 10.40 -7.53 -13.83
C ALA A 409 9.36 -6.72 -13.07
N SER A 410 9.14 -7.08 -11.81
CA SER A 410 8.27 -6.32 -10.92
C SER A 410 8.99 -5.07 -10.40
N VAL A 411 8.28 -3.96 -10.26
CA VAL A 411 8.82 -2.70 -9.72
C VAL A 411 8.99 -2.83 -8.20
N ALA A 412 10.01 -2.19 -7.63
CA ALA A 412 10.17 -2.14 -6.19
C ALA A 412 9.32 -1.04 -5.54
N THR A 413 9.21 -1.11 -4.22
CA THR A 413 8.69 -0.04 -3.38
C THR A 413 9.52 0.03 -2.12
N TYR A 414 10.01 1.22 -1.81
CA TYR A 414 10.73 1.46 -0.57
C TYR A 414 9.75 1.71 0.56
N ASN A 415 9.76 0.83 1.56
CA ASN A 415 9.05 1.12 2.80
C ASN A 415 9.92 2.05 3.63
N THR A 416 9.57 3.33 3.69
CA THR A 416 10.32 4.32 4.44
C THR A 416 9.91 4.35 5.92
N PHE A 417 10.75 4.93 6.77
CA PHE A 417 10.38 5.18 8.17
C PHE A 417 9.21 6.18 8.27
N GLN A 418 8.09 5.67 8.77
CA GLN A 418 6.87 6.42 9.11
C GLN A 418 6.81 6.58 10.62
N GLY A 419 5.96 7.48 11.14
CA GLY A 419 5.93 7.81 12.57
C GLY A 419 5.87 6.59 13.50
N ARG A 420 5.01 5.61 13.19
CA ARG A 420 4.88 4.37 13.98
C ARG A 420 6.09 3.45 13.88
N SER A 421 6.64 3.24 12.67
CA SER A 421 7.77 2.33 12.48
C SER A 421 9.07 2.93 13.02
N ALA A 422 9.27 4.24 12.86
CA ALA A 422 10.40 4.97 13.43
C ALA A 422 10.42 4.87 14.96
N ILE A 423 9.29 5.11 15.62
CA ILE A 423 9.17 4.95 17.08
C ILE A 423 9.48 3.52 17.52
N ARG A 424 8.98 2.52 16.78
CA ARG A 424 9.20 1.11 17.12
C ARG A 424 10.67 0.71 17.06
N ASP A 425 11.38 1.10 16.00
CA ASP A 425 12.76 0.66 15.80
C ASP A 425 13.75 1.50 16.62
N VAL A 426 13.58 2.83 16.65
CA VAL A 426 14.39 3.71 17.50
C VAL A 426 14.14 3.40 18.97
N GLY A 427 12.88 3.15 19.37
CA GLY A 427 12.54 2.78 20.75
C GLY A 427 13.26 1.51 21.20
N LYS A 428 13.34 0.50 20.34
CA LYS A 428 14.12 -0.73 20.62
C LYS A 428 15.60 -0.44 20.79
N ALA A 429 16.20 0.31 19.87
CA ALA A 429 17.62 0.68 19.93
C ALA A 429 17.96 1.53 21.18
N MET A 430 17.02 2.36 21.64
CA MET A 430 17.13 3.15 22.87
C MET A 430 16.73 2.39 24.16
N GLY A 431 16.41 1.10 24.06
CA GLY A 431 16.11 0.24 25.22
C GLY A 431 14.76 0.49 25.91
N TYR A 432 13.72 0.92 25.17
CA TYR A 432 12.35 0.96 25.69
C TYR A 432 11.75 -0.45 25.83
N ALA A 433 10.84 -0.63 26.79
CA ALA A 433 10.14 -1.91 26.94
C ALA A 433 9.15 -2.13 25.76
N PRO A 434 8.94 -3.38 25.30
CA PRO A 434 8.04 -3.66 24.17
C PRO A 434 6.62 -3.12 24.36
N ASP A 435 6.10 -3.17 25.59
CA ASP A 435 4.76 -2.68 25.92
C ASP A 435 4.67 -1.15 25.82
N GLU A 436 5.69 -0.42 26.29
CA GLU A 436 5.77 1.04 26.14
C GLU A 436 5.76 1.44 24.66
N ILE A 437 6.61 0.77 23.87
CA ILE A 437 6.71 1.01 22.43
C ILE A 437 5.37 0.77 21.74
N ASP A 438 4.68 -0.32 22.06
CA ASP A 438 3.40 -0.66 21.42
C ASP A 438 2.29 0.34 21.79
N ILE A 439 2.26 0.80 23.05
CA ILE A 439 1.33 1.84 23.51
C ILE A 439 1.54 3.14 22.73
N ILE A 440 2.78 3.61 22.61
CA ILE A 440 3.08 4.85 21.87
C ILE A 440 2.72 4.68 20.39
N ALA A 441 3.23 3.61 19.76
CA ALA A 441 3.08 3.40 18.33
C ALA A 441 1.61 3.24 17.89
N LYS A 442 0.75 2.62 18.70
CA LYS A 442 -0.68 2.47 18.38
C LYS A 442 -1.45 3.78 18.42
N ARG A 443 -1.07 4.72 19.31
CA ARG A 443 -1.74 6.04 19.43
C ARG A 443 -1.30 7.02 18.37
N VAL A 444 -0.07 6.90 17.87
CA VAL A 444 0.44 7.79 16.80
C VAL A 444 -0.39 7.58 15.52
N PRO A 445 -0.91 8.64 14.88
CA PRO A 445 -1.60 8.50 13.60
C PRO A 445 -0.66 8.06 12.47
N HIS A 446 -1.24 7.73 11.31
CA HIS A 446 -0.43 7.45 10.13
C HIS A 446 0.14 8.76 9.55
N ILE A 447 1.30 9.17 10.04
CA ILE A 447 2.01 10.39 9.63
C ILE A 447 3.47 10.08 9.27
N PRO A 448 4.09 10.90 8.39
CA PRO A 448 5.53 10.88 8.19
C PRO A 448 6.27 11.12 9.51
N ALA A 449 7.43 10.50 9.69
CA ALA A 449 8.16 10.61 10.95
C ALA A 449 8.57 12.07 11.27
N CYS A 450 8.79 12.92 10.27
CA CYS A 450 9.16 14.33 10.47
C CYS A 450 8.06 15.16 11.15
N ARG A 451 6.79 14.70 11.14
CA ARG A 451 5.67 15.37 11.81
C ARG A 451 5.39 14.83 13.21
N LEU A 452 6.21 13.91 13.73
CA LEU A 452 6.02 13.37 15.07
C LEU A 452 6.01 14.48 16.12
N GLU A 453 6.96 15.42 16.06
CA GLU A 453 7.05 16.50 17.05
C GLU A 453 5.77 17.37 17.08
N GLU A 454 5.27 17.76 15.90
CA GLU A 454 4.02 18.49 15.76
C GLU A 454 2.82 17.68 16.30
N ALA A 455 2.78 16.38 16.02
CA ALA A 455 1.70 15.50 16.47
C ALA A 455 1.67 15.34 18.00
N PHE A 456 2.83 15.14 18.65
CA PHE A 456 2.90 15.05 20.11
C PHE A 456 2.55 16.38 20.80
N LYS A 457 2.84 17.52 20.16
CA LYS A 457 2.41 18.83 20.64
C LYS A 457 0.92 19.06 20.46
N SER A 458 0.33 18.69 19.33
CA SER A 458 -1.07 19.04 18.98
C SER A 458 -2.13 18.04 19.46
N LEU A 459 -1.81 16.74 19.53
CA LEU A 459 -2.81 15.68 19.69
C LEU A 459 -3.03 15.27 21.16
N PRO A 460 -4.27 15.37 21.71
CA PRO A 460 -4.56 15.01 23.10
C PRO A 460 -4.21 13.56 23.47
N GLU A 461 -4.44 12.61 22.57
CA GLU A 461 -4.18 11.19 22.81
C GLU A 461 -2.69 10.85 23.02
N LEU A 462 -1.78 11.69 22.53
CA LEU A 462 -0.32 11.52 22.66
C LEU A 462 0.26 12.19 23.90
N ARG A 463 -0.46 13.12 24.54
CA ARG A 463 0.02 13.85 25.73
C ARG A 463 -0.06 13.02 27.02
N ALA A 464 -1.04 12.13 27.13
CA ALA A 464 -1.27 11.31 28.33
C ALA A 464 -0.50 9.99 28.28
N LEU A 465 0.83 10.07 28.15
CA LEU A 465 1.74 8.93 28.21
C LEU A 465 2.49 8.94 29.53
N ASP A 466 2.57 7.78 30.18
CA ASP A 466 3.26 7.60 31.46
C ASP A 466 4.76 7.35 31.23
N ILE A 467 5.44 8.32 30.61
CA ILE A 467 6.86 8.22 30.19
C ILE A 467 7.59 9.52 30.54
N PRO A 468 8.83 9.47 31.09
CA PRO A 468 9.61 10.66 31.37
C PRO A 468 9.81 11.56 30.13
N GLY A 469 9.49 12.85 30.26
CA GLY A 469 9.41 13.80 29.14
C GLY A 469 10.71 13.94 28.32
N LYS A 470 11.87 14.01 28.98
CA LYS A 470 13.17 14.13 28.27
C LYS A 470 13.47 12.91 27.41
N ARG A 471 13.23 11.70 27.93
CA ARG A 471 13.48 10.44 27.22
C ARG A 471 12.59 10.35 25.97
N LEU A 472 11.31 10.67 26.15
CA LEU A 472 10.33 10.70 25.07
C LEU A 472 10.68 11.74 23.99
N GLN A 473 11.15 12.92 24.38
CA GLN A 473 11.57 13.97 23.44
C GLN A 473 12.74 13.50 22.55
N THR A 474 13.78 12.91 23.13
CA THR A 474 14.92 12.38 22.35
C THR A 474 14.49 11.29 21.37
N LEU A 475 13.58 10.39 21.78
CA LEU A 475 13.00 9.38 20.90
C LEU A 475 12.28 10.02 19.70
N ILE A 476 11.46 11.05 19.93
CA ILE A 476 10.69 11.74 18.90
C ILE A 476 11.60 12.47 17.91
N GLU A 477 12.57 13.25 18.41
CA GLU A 477 13.51 14.01 17.58
C GLU A 477 14.36 13.08 16.69
N THR A 478 14.85 11.99 17.27
CA THR A 478 15.63 10.99 16.55
C THR A 478 14.78 10.27 15.50
N ALA A 479 13.59 9.80 15.89
CA ALA A 479 12.66 9.17 14.97
C ALA A 479 12.29 10.10 13.80
N GLY A 480 12.13 11.40 14.07
CA GLY A 480 11.85 12.42 13.06
C GLY A 480 12.96 12.59 12.03
N LYS A 481 14.24 12.46 12.43
CA LYS A 481 15.40 12.54 11.53
C LYS A 481 15.47 11.37 10.53
N LEU A 482 14.87 10.22 10.84
CA LEU A 482 14.80 9.07 9.94
C LEU A 482 13.72 9.18 8.86
N ALA A 483 12.93 10.26 8.86
CA ALA A 483 11.84 10.43 7.91
C ALA A 483 12.32 10.32 6.45
N GLY A 484 11.65 9.47 5.67
CA GLY A 484 11.97 9.25 4.27
C GLY A 484 13.15 8.30 4.02
N PHE A 485 13.88 7.85 5.04
CA PHE A 485 14.92 6.84 4.86
C PHE A 485 14.26 5.49 4.56
N PRO A 486 14.77 4.72 3.58
CA PRO A 486 14.24 3.41 3.26
C PRO A 486 14.61 2.43 4.39
N ARG A 487 13.60 1.77 4.94
CA ARG A 487 13.75 0.75 5.99
C ARG A 487 14.00 -0.63 5.39
N PHE A 488 13.28 -0.97 4.32
CA PHE A 488 13.50 -2.18 3.52
C PHE A 488 12.85 -2.06 2.13
N LEU A 489 13.29 -2.94 1.21
CA LEU A 489 12.75 -3.07 -0.14
C LEU A 489 11.59 -4.07 -0.14
N ALA A 490 10.48 -3.69 -0.77
CA ALA A 490 9.35 -4.57 -1.04
C ALA A 490 8.97 -4.53 -2.52
N THR A 491 8.10 -5.45 -2.93
CA THR A 491 7.53 -5.45 -4.29
C THR A 491 6.38 -4.45 -4.37
N HIS A 492 6.30 -3.69 -5.47
CA HIS A 492 5.17 -2.80 -5.77
C HIS A 492 3.87 -3.60 -5.89
N LEU A 493 2.77 -3.00 -5.41
CA LEU A 493 1.44 -3.58 -5.49
C LEU A 493 0.89 -3.39 -6.91
N GLY A 494 1.34 -4.20 -7.86
CA GLY A 494 0.79 -4.20 -9.23
C GLY A 494 1.81 -3.90 -10.32
N GLY A 495 2.89 -3.22 -9.97
CA GLY A 495 3.77 -2.61 -10.97
C GLY A 495 4.66 -3.65 -11.61
N VAL A 496 4.49 -3.87 -12.91
CA VAL A 496 5.34 -4.71 -13.74
C VAL A 496 5.89 -3.86 -14.87
N VAL A 497 7.16 -4.04 -15.17
CA VAL A 497 7.82 -3.42 -16.32
C VAL A 497 8.01 -4.47 -17.40
N ILE A 498 7.73 -4.07 -18.64
CA ILE A 498 8.01 -4.85 -19.84
C ILE A 498 8.91 -3.98 -20.72
N SER A 499 10.09 -4.50 -21.06
CA SER A 499 11.11 -3.76 -21.80
C SER A 499 11.52 -4.48 -23.07
N LYS A 500 11.77 -3.74 -24.14
CA LYS A 500 12.37 -4.27 -25.38
C LYS A 500 13.79 -4.80 -25.15
N THR A 501 14.57 -4.16 -24.29
CA THR A 501 15.92 -4.62 -23.92
C THR A 501 15.87 -5.41 -22.60
N PRO A 502 16.85 -6.30 -22.33
CA PRO A 502 16.88 -7.02 -21.07
C PRO A 502 16.90 -6.06 -19.87
N VAL A 503 16.01 -6.27 -18.89
CA VAL A 503 15.86 -5.37 -17.74
C VAL A 503 17.13 -5.28 -16.89
N THR A 504 17.94 -6.34 -16.92
CA THR A 504 19.24 -6.43 -16.24
C THR A 504 20.29 -5.46 -16.79
N TRP A 505 20.05 -4.83 -17.95
CA TRP A 505 20.94 -3.79 -18.47
C TRP A 505 20.60 -2.41 -17.89
N LEU A 506 19.38 -2.25 -17.39
CA LEU A 506 18.85 -0.98 -16.89
C LEU A 506 18.86 -0.92 -15.37
N SER A 507 18.62 -2.05 -14.70
CA SER A 507 18.62 -2.17 -13.24
C SER A 507 19.10 -3.56 -12.82
N PRO A 508 19.81 -3.68 -11.67
CA PRO A 508 19.98 -4.97 -11.02
C PRO A 508 18.61 -5.56 -10.64
N LEU A 509 18.52 -6.89 -10.64
CA LEU A 509 17.37 -7.62 -10.11
C LEU A 509 17.69 -8.20 -8.73
N GLU A 510 16.67 -8.27 -7.87
CA GLU A 510 16.73 -8.87 -6.56
C GLU A 510 15.51 -9.75 -6.30
N ARG A 511 15.68 -10.82 -5.52
CA ARG A 511 14.56 -11.69 -5.16
C ARG A 511 13.77 -11.11 -4.00
N SER A 512 12.48 -10.86 -4.22
CA SER A 512 11.57 -10.43 -3.17
C SER A 512 11.31 -11.53 -2.13
N ALA A 513 10.67 -11.17 -1.01
CA ALA A 513 10.25 -12.13 0.02
C ALA A 513 9.33 -13.24 -0.53
N LYS A 514 8.60 -12.94 -1.61
CA LYS A 514 7.65 -13.85 -2.26
C LYS A 514 8.29 -14.69 -3.37
N GLY A 515 9.61 -14.56 -3.58
CA GLY A 515 10.33 -15.29 -4.63
C GLY A 515 10.28 -14.64 -6.01
N VAL A 516 9.56 -13.52 -6.19
CA VAL A 516 9.47 -12.79 -7.47
C VAL A 516 10.69 -11.88 -7.65
N ASN A 517 11.22 -11.82 -8.87
CA ASN A 517 12.31 -10.93 -9.25
C ASN A 517 11.80 -9.48 -9.36
N ILE A 518 12.43 -8.58 -8.60
CA ILE A 518 12.12 -7.16 -8.57
C ILE A 518 13.31 -6.32 -9.04
N LEU A 519 13.01 -5.22 -9.72
CA LEU A 519 13.97 -4.14 -10.00
C LEU A 519 14.38 -3.48 -8.68
N GLN A 520 15.57 -2.92 -8.61
CA GLN A 520 16.01 -2.18 -7.42
C GLN A 520 15.48 -0.75 -7.35
N PHE A 521 14.74 -0.29 -8.38
CA PHE A 521 14.14 1.03 -8.53
C PHE A 521 12.63 1.01 -8.25
N ASP A 522 12.10 2.10 -7.68
CA ASP A 522 10.66 2.26 -7.49
C ASP A 522 9.97 2.91 -8.70
N LYS A 523 8.68 3.24 -8.54
CA LYS A 523 7.83 3.78 -9.63
C LYS A 523 8.48 5.01 -10.28
N ASP A 524 8.86 5.99 -9.48
CA ASP A 524 9.35 7.27 -9.97
C ASP A 524 10.71 7.08 -10.66
N ASP A 525 11.57 6.24 -10.08
CA ASP A 525 12.90 5.95 -10.63
C ASP A 525 12.82 5.15 -11.96
N VAL A 526 11.85 4.24 -12.09
CA VAL A 526 11.57 3.50 -13.34
C VAL A 526 11.03 4.43 -14.44
N GLU A 527 10.14 5.36 -14.08
CA GLU A 527 9.60 6.34 -15.03
C GLU A 527 10.69 7.29 -15.53
N ASP A 528 11.55 7.79 -14.65
CA ASP A 528 12.72 8.62 -14.97
C ASP A 528 13.74 7.87 -15.85
N LEU A 529 13.76 6.54 -15.86
CA LEU A 529 14.62 5.72 -16.72
C LEU A 529 14.03 5.43 -18.11
N GLY A 530 12.88 6.01 -18.44
CA GLY A 530 12.29 5.76 -19.75
C GLY A 530 11.45 4.49 -19.87
N LEU A 531 11.39 3.68 -18.82
CA LEU A 531 10.62 2.44 -18.80
C LEU A 531 9.12 2.75 -18.69
N VAL A 532 8.32 1.81 -19.19
CA VAL A 532 6.87 1.83 -19.02
C VAL A 532 6.47 0.76 -18.03
N LYS A 533 5.77 1.23 -16.99
CA LYS A 533 5.15 0.38 -15.99
C LYS A 533 3.72 0.09 -16.42
N ILE A 534 3.30 -1.15 -16.24
CA ILE A 534 1.90 -1.56 -16.30
C ILE A 534 1.50 -1.94 -14.88
N ASP A 535 0.44 -1.31 -14.38
CA ASP A 535 -0.11 -1.60 -13.06
C ASP A 535 -1.17 -2.71 -13.19
N LEU A 536 -0.75 -3.94 -12.90
CA LEU A 536 -1.63 -5.10 -12.74
C LEU A 536 -2.27 -5.04 -11.36
N LEU A 537 -3.33 -4.24 -11.23
CA LEU A 537 -3.94 -3.97 -9.94
C LEU A 537 -4.93 -5.06 -9.57
N SER A 538 -5.22 -5.14 -8.28
CA SER A 538 -6.20 -6.09 -7.76
C SER A 538 -7.30 -5.36 -7.02
N LEU A 539 -8.53 -5.53 -7.50
CA LEU A 539 -9.71 -4.96 -6.88
C LEU A 539 -10.53 -6.08 -6.24
N ARG A 540 -10.54 -6.11 -4.90
CA ARG A 540 -11.28 -7.13 -4.13
C ARG A 540 -12.78 -7.06 -4.37
N THR A 541 -13.32 -5.89 -4.71
CA THR A 541 -14.71 -5.74 -5.12
C THR A 541 -15.05 -6.60 -6.33
N LEU A 542 -14.15 -6.77 -7.30
CA LEU A 542 -14.38 -7.66 -8.44
C LEU A 542 -14.47 -9.12 -8.00
N GLY A 543 -13.62 -9.52 -7.04
CA GLY A 543 -13.70 -10.84 -6.40
C GLY A 543 -15.00 -11.04 -5.63
N ALA A 544 -15.47 -10.00 -4.92
CA ALA A 544 -16.76 -10.04 -4.22
C ALA A 544 -17.94 -10.15 -5.20
N VAL A 545 -17.94 -9.38 -6.30
CA VAL A 545 -18.95 -9.51 -7.35
C VAL A 545 -18.98 -10.93 -7.92
N GLU A 546 -17.82 -11.49 -8.25
CA GLU A 546 -17.73 -12.84 -8.81
C GLU A 546 -18.17 -13.93 -7.81
N ASP A 547 -17.82 -13.76 -6.52
CA ASP A 547 -18.30 -14.63 -5.45
C ASP A 547 -19.82 -14.52 -5.28
N SER A 548 -20.39 -13.33 -5.35
CA SER A 548 -21.85 -13.14 -5.30
C SER A 548 -22.53 -13.87 -6.44
N LEU A 549 -22.06 -13.67 -7.68
CA LEU A 549 -22.60 -14.38 -8.86
C LEU A 549 -22.45 -15.90 -8.76
N SER A 550 -21.41 -16.38 -8.07
CA SER A 550 -21.18 -17.80 -7.83
C SER A 550 -22.11 -18.37 -6.75
N LEU A 551 -22.40 -17.58 -5.70
CA LEU A 551 -23.27 -17.95 -4.58
C LEU A 551 -24.77 -17.90 -4.95
N ILE A 552 -25.17 -17.04 -5.89
CA ILE A 552 -26.56 -16.95 -6.36
C ILE A 552 -26.99 -18.28 -6.98
N GLN A 553 -28.03 -18.89 -6.40
CA GLN A 553 -28.68 -20.08 -6.91
C GLN A 553 -29.83 -19.69 -7.87
N GLY A 554 -29.94 -20.38 -9.01
CA GLY A 554 -30.99 -20.12 -10.01
C GLY A 554 -30.56 -19.18 -11.15
N ALA A 555 -31.45 -18.27 -11.56
CA ALA A 555 -31.20 -17.35 -12.67
C ALA A 555 -30.24 -16.23 -12.26
N LYS A 556 -28.99 -16.33 -12.73
CA LYS A 556 -27.93 -15.36 -12.41
C LYS A 556 -28.12 -14.08 -13.23
N PRO A 557 -27.99 -12.88 -12.61
CA PRO A 557 -27.98 -11.65 -13.37
C PRO A 557 -26.70 -11.56 -14.22
N ASP A 558 -26.85 -11.06 -15.45
CA ASP A 558 -25.70 -10.65 -16.25
C ASP A 558 -25.19 -9.31 -15.71
N TYR A 559 -24.09 -9.35 -14.95
CA TYR A 559 -23.51 -8.18 -14.29
C TYR A 559 -23.22 -7.03 -15.25
N ASP A 560 -22.79 -7.34 -16.47
CA ASP A 560 -22.40 -6.32 -17.45
C ASP A 560 -23.63 -5.61 -18.04
N ARG A 561 -24.80 -6.25 -17.96
CA ARG A 561 -26.10 -5.76 -18.46
C ARG A 561 -27.10 -5.39 -17.37
N ILE A 562 -26.66 -5.20 -16.13
CA ILE A 562 -27.54 -4.69 -15.05
C ILE A 562 -28.12 -3.33 -15.47
N PRO A 563 -29.45 -3.13 -15.39
CA PRO A 563 -30.10 -1.86 -15.73
C PRO A 563 -29.71 -0.74 -14.77
N LEU A 564 -29.38 0.44 -15.30
CA LEU A 564 -28.89 1.59 -14.53
C LEU A 564 -30.00 2.54 -14.03
N ASP A 565 -31.25 2.07 -14.02
CA ASP A 565 -32.48 2.83 -13.69
C ASP A 565 -33.40 2.09 -12.70
N ASP A 566 -32.88 1.11 -11.95
CA ASP A 566 -33.66 0.36 -10.95
C ASP A 566 -34.04 1.20 -9.73
N LYS A 567 -35.36 1.36 -9.53
CA LYS A 567 -35.91 2.22 -8.48
C LYS A 567 -35.53 1.75 -7.07
N ALA A 568 -35.56 0.44 -6.82
CA ALA A 568 -35.26 -0.13 -5.50
C ALA A 568 -33.81 0.16 -5.09
N THR A 569 -32.88 0.00 -6.03
CA THR A 569 -31.46 0.34 -5.84
C THR A 569 -31.28 1.82 -5.47
N PHE A 570 -31.92 2.75 -6.18
CA PHE A 570 -31.84 4.18 -5.83
C PHE A 570 -32.54 4.50 -4.49
N GLU A 571 -33.64 3.84 -4.15
CA GLU A 571 -34.29 3.99 -2.85
C GLU A 571 -33.37 3.58 -1.69
N ARG A 572 -32.59 2.51 -1.86
CA ARG A 572 -31.56 2.11 -0.91
C ARG A 572 -30.49 3.19 -0.73
N LEU A 573 -29.95 3.71 -1.83
CA LEU A 573 -28.96 4.79 -1.79
C LEU A 573 -29.51 6.04 -1.06
N ARG A 574 -30.76 6.43 -1.34
CA ARG A 574 -31.43 7.58 -0.68
C ARG A 574 -31.67 7.39 0.81
N ARG A 575 -31.75 6.14 1.28
CA ARG A 575 -31.81 5.78 2.72
C ARG A 575 -30.44 5.81 3.40
N ALA A 576 -29.35 6.08 2.65
CA ALA A 576 -27.97 6.04 3.11
C ALA A 576 -27.50 4.66 3.61
N ASP A 577 -28.15 3.61 3.13
CA ASP A 577 -27.88 2.23 3.45
C ASP A 577 -26.88 1.64 2.45
N THR A 578 -25.62 2.06 2.60
CA THR A 578 -24.53 1.78 1.64
C THR A 578 -23.34 1.04 2.27
N VAL A 579 -23.52 0.40 3.43
CA VAL A 579 -22.45 -0.40 4.04
C VAL A 579 -22.15 -1.62 3.16
N GLY A 580 -20.92 -1.72 2.66
CA GLY A 580 -20.49 -2.73 1.69
C GLY A 580 -20.63 -2.33 0.22
N VAL A 581 -21.21 -1.16 -0.09
CA VAL A 581 -21.33 -0.64 -1.46
C VAL A 581 -20.05 0.07 -1.87
N PHE A 582 -19.43 -0.35 -2.98
CA PHE A 582 -18.15 0.17 -3.43
C PHE A 582 -18.13 1.72 -3.51
N GLN A 583 -17.08 2.34 -2.97
CA GLN A 583 -16.84 3.81 -2.89
C GLN A 583 -17.86 4.63 -2.08
N LEU A 584 -19.05 4.12 -1.77
CA LEU A 584 -20.14 4.89 -1.14
C LEU A 584 -20.33 4.58 0.36
N GLU A 585 -19.44 3.81 0.99
CA GLU A 585 -19.63 3.32 2.38
C GLU A 585 -19.28 4.33 3.47
N SER A 586 -18.37 5.29 3.21
CA SER A 586 -17.84 6.14 4.28
C SER A 586 -18.95 6.98 4.96
N PRO A 587 -18.85 7.33 6.25
CA PRO A 587 -19.87 8.15 6.92
C PRO A 587 -20.19 9.46 6.19
N ALA A 588 -19.17 10.10 5.60
CA ALA A 588 -19.35 11.30 4.79
C ALA A 588 -20.11 11.02 3.47
N GLN A 589 -19.84 9.89 2.81
CA GLN A 589 -20.58 9.46 1.62
C GLN A 589 -22.02 9.10 1.97
N ARG A 590 -22.26 8.29 3.00
CA ARG A 590 -23.62 7.99 3.49
C ARG A 590 -24.42 9.25 3.78
N GLY A 591 -23.83 10.19 4.52
CA GLY A 591 -24.44 11.48 4.81
C GLY A 591 -24.73 12.30 3.55
N LEU A 592 -23.88 12.20 2.51
CA LEU A 592 -24.16 12.81 1.21
C LEU A 592 -25.32 12.12 0.50
N GLN A 593 -25.34 10.79 0.42
CA GLN A 593 -26.41 10.04 -0.24
C GLN A 593 -27.78 10.33 0.39
N ALA A 594 -27.82 10.47 1.73
CA ALA A 594 -29.02 10.86 2.49
C ALA A 594 -29.57 12.24 2.11
N ARG A 595 -28.73 13.13 1.55
CA ARG A 595 -29.05 14.52 1.20
C ARG A 595 -29.19 14.75 -0.30
N LEU A 596 -28.45 13.97 -1.09
CA LEU A 596 -28.35 14.09 -2.54
C LEU A 596 -29.68 13.74 -3.21
N GLY A 597 -30.34 12.69 -2.74
CA GLY A 597 -31.61 12.25 -3.33
C GLY A 597 -31.44 11.63 -4.72
N ALA A 598 -30.35 10.90 -4.96
CA ALA A 598 -29.98 10.37 -6.27
C ALA A 598 -31.12 9.59 -6.95
N ASP A 599 -31.34 9.84 -8.24
CA ASP A 599 -32.34 9.16 -9.09
C ASP A 599 -31.80 8.68 -10.44
N ASN A 600 -30.55 8.98 -10.75
CA ASN A 600 -29.88 8.60 -11.99
C ASN A 600 -28.38 8.35 -11.76
N ILE A 601 -27.70 7.79 -12.76
CA ILE A 601 -26.28 7.47 -12.67
C ILE A 601 -25.38 8.71 -12.53
N GLU A 602 -25.74 9.83 -13.16
CA GLU A 602 -24.94 11.08 -13.13
C GLU A 602 -24.82 11.64 -11.70
N ASP A 603 -25.88 11.51 -10.90
CA ASP A 603 -25.85 11.87 -9.48
C ASP A 603 -24.81 11.02 -8.71
N ILE A 604 -24.66 9.73 -9.05
CA ILE A 604 -23.66 8.85 -8.44
C ILE A 604 -22.26 9.25 -8.91
N VAL A 605 -22.06 9.52 -10.21
CA VAL A 605 -20.79 10.01 -10.77
C VAL A 605 -20.32 11.27 -10.05
N ALA A 606 -21.23 12.25 -9.86
CA ALA A 606 -20.96 13.46 -9.11
C ALA A 606 -20.64 13.17 -7.63
N SER A 607 -21.36 12.23 -7.00
CA SER A 607 -21.14 11.90 -5.58
C SER A 607 -19.73 11.35 -5.29
N VAL A 608 -19.15 10.58 -6.21
CA VAL A 608 -17.77 10.05 -6.11
C VAL A 608 -16.74 11.19 -6.20
N ALA A 609 -17.06 12.27 -6.92
CA ALA A 609 -16.22 13.46 -7.03
C ALA A 609 -16.37 14.40 -5.81
N LEU A 610 -17.58 14.53 -5.23
CA LEU A 610 -17.92 15.54 -4.22
C LEU A 610 -17.30 15.31 -2.83
N ILE A 611 -17.21 14.07 -2.33
CA ILE A 611 -16.65 13.80 -0.99
C ILE A 611 -15.14 13.74 -1.02
N ARG A 612 -14.53 14.93 -1.13
CA ARG A 612 -13.09 15.14 -1.13
C ARG A 612 -12.72 16.42 -0.37
N PRO A 613 -11.50 16.54 0.19
CA PRO A 613 -11.09 17.72 0.93
C PRO A 613 -11.32 19.04 0.18
N GLY A 614 -11.20 19.04 -1.14
CA GLY A 614 -11.40 20.22 -1.98
C GLY A 614 -12.82 20.71 -2.11
N PRO A 615 -13.71 19.96 -2.78
CA PRO A 615 -15.12 20.33 -2.91
C PRO A 615 -15.79 20.64 -1.55
N ILE A 616 -15.34 19.99 -0.46
CA ILE A 616 -15.78 20.29 0.91
C ILE A 616 -15.26 21.67 1.37
N LYS A 617 -13.96 21.99 1.15
CA LYS A 617 -13.39 23.30 1.48
C LYS A 617 -13.96 24.44 0.62
N GLY A 618 -14.17 24.18 -0.67
CA GLY A 618 -14.75 25.10 -1.65
C GLY A 618 -16.27 25.25 -1.57
N ASN A 619 -16.92 24.58 -0.60
CA ASN A 619 -18.37 24.59 -0.41
C ASN A 619 -19.17 24.24 -1.70
N MET A 620 -18.67 23.31 -2.52
CA MET A 620 -19.34 22.91 -3.77
C MET A 620 -20.51 21.96 -3.52
N VAL A 621 -20.47 21.21 -2.42
CA VAL A 621 -21.50 20.23 -2.05
C VAL A 621 -22.86 20.88 -1.76
N THR A 622 -22.87 22.02 -1.07
CA THR A 622 -24.13 22.66 -0.66
C THR A 622 -24.90 23.27 -1.84
N PRO A 623 -24.28 24.08 -2.73
CA PRO A 623 -24.93 24.59 -3.94
C PRO A 623 -25.39 23.45 -4.85
N PHE A 624 -24.57 22.41 -5.04
CA PHE A 624 -24.94 21.25 -5.86
C PHE A 624 -26.26 20.63 -5.37
N ILE A 625 -26.37 20.35 -4.07
CA ILE A 625 -27.59 19.76 -3.47
C ILE A 625 -28.78 20.72 -3.58
N LYS A 626 -28.60 22.02 -3.32
CA LYS A 626 -29.70 23.00 -3.40
C LYS A 626 -30.26 23.12 -4.81
N ARG A 627 -29.38 23.24 -5.81
CA ARG A 627 -29.77 23.32 -7.23
C ARG A 627 -30.43 22.04 -7.72
N ARG A 628 -29.90 20.88 -7.29
CA ARG A 628 -30.51 19.56 -7.56
C ARG A 628 -31.94 19.44 -7.05
N HIS A 629 -32.25 20.04 -5.90
CA HIS A 629 -33.59 20.06 -5.30
C HIS A 629 -34.46 21.25 -5.77
N GLY A 630 -33.96 22.08 -6.69
CA GLY A 630 -34.67 23.29 -7.13
C GLY A 630 -34.85 24.36 -6.06
N GLN A 631 -34.02 24.35 -5.01
CA GLN A 631 -34.03 25.36 -3.93
C GLN A 631 -33.19 26.59 -4.27
N GLU A 632 -32.39 26.50 -5.33
CA GLU A 632 -31.54 27.56 -5.89
C GLU A 632 -31.59 27.41 -7.41
N ASP A 633 -31.79 28.52 -8.14
CA ASP A 633 -31.84 28.49 -9.59
C ASP A 633 -30.47 28.18 -10.20
N ILE A 634 -30.46 27.46 -11.32
CA ILE A 634 -29.23 27.15 -12.05
C ILE A 634 -28.89 28.36 -12.93
N SER A 635 -27.90 29.15 -12.50
CA SER A 635 -27.37 30.28 -13.27
C SER A 635 -26.02 29.94 -13.90
N TYR A 636 -25.84 30.28 -15.17
CA TYR A 636 -24.56 30.19 -15.88
C TYR A 636 -24.02 31.60 -16.13
N LEU A 637 -22.71 31.80 -15.92
CA LEU A 637 -22.05 33.09 -16.13
C LEU A 637 -21.97 33.48 -17.61
N ASP A 638 -21.96 32.49 -18.51
CA ASP A 638 -21.99 32.65 -19.96
C ASP A 638 -22.84 31.50 -20.57
N PRO A 639 -23.68 31.74 -21.58
CA PRO A 639 -24.50 30.70 -22.22
C PRO A 639 -23.69 29.51 -22.75
N ARG A 640 -22.43 29.73 -23.15
CA ARG A 640 -21.53 28.65 -23.63
C ARG A 640 -21.14 27.65 -22.54
N LEU A 641 -21.34 27.97 -21.26
CA LEU A 641 -21.07 27.07 -20.15
C LEU A 641 -22.19 26.05 -19.92
N GLU A 642 -23.40 26.30 -20.42
CA GLU A 642 -24.56 25.43 -20.20
C GLU A 642 -24.30 24.00 -20.68
N PRO A 643 -23.82 23.73 -21.92
CA PRO A 643 -23.58 22.36 -22.39
C PRO A 643 -22.59 21.58 -21.53
N ILE A 644 -21.62 22.27 -20.91
CA ILE A 644 -20.53 21.69 -20.13
C ILE A 644 -20.97 21.35 -18.70
N LEU A 645 -21.74 22.26 -18.09
CA LEU A 645 -22.07 22.21 -16.66
C LEU A 645 -23.51 21.76 -16.36
N LYS A 646 -24.31 21.47 -17.40
CA LYS A 646 -25.70 21.01 -17.24
C LYS A 646 -25.81 19.76 -16.36
N ASN A 647 -24.97 18.76 -16.60
CA ASN A 647 -24.98 17.50 -15.84
C ASN A 647 -24.52 17.66 -14.38
N THR A 648 -23.90 18.81 -14.05
CA THR A 648 -23.42 19.13 -12.71
C THR A 648 -24.13 20.34 -12.09
N TYR A 649 -25.31 20.71 -12.62
CA TYR A 649 -26.15 21.79 -12.13
C TYR A 649 -25.40 23.14 -12.00
N GLY A 650 -24.54 23.46 -12.97
CA GLY A 650 -23.77 24.70 -12.99
C GLY A 650 -22.57 24.71 -12.03
N VAL A 651 -22.17 23.57 -11.47
CA VAL A 651 -21.01 23.44 -10.57
C VAL A 651 -19.85 22.76 -11.30
N VAL A 652 -18.66 23.35 -11.29
CA VAL A 652 -17.46 22.74 -11.88
C VAL A 652 -16.95 21.62 -10.96
N LEU A 653 -17.02 20.37 -11.43
CA LEU A 653 -16.65 19.17 -10.65
C LEU A 653 -15.54 18.33 -11.30
N PHE A 654 -15.40 18.33 -12.62
CA PHE A 654 -14.44 17.47 -13.33
C PHE A 654 -13.30 18.25 -14.02
N GLN A 655 -12.16 17.59 -14.21
CA GLN A 655 -10.99 18.15 -14.89
C GLN A 655 -11.30 18.41 -16.37
N GLU A 656 -12.07 17.51 -16.97
CA GLU A 656 -12.56 17.55 -18.34
C GLU A 656 -13.41 18.81 -18.55
N GLN A 657 -14.29 19.15 -17.60
CA GLN A 657 -15.05 20.40 -17.63
C GLN A 657 -14.14 21.63 -17.62
N VAL A 658 -13.04 21.64 -16.87
CA VAL A 658 -12.09 22.77 -16.86
C VAL A 658 -11.42 22.93 -18.23
N ILE A 659 -10.99 21.82 -18.83
CA ILE A 659 -10.36 21.80 -20.15
C ILE A 659 -11.35 22.28 -21.22
N GLU A 660 -12.59 21.82 -21.15
CA GLU A 660 -13.66 22.22 -22.06
C GLU A 660 -14.00 23.70 -21.90
N ILE A 661 -14.12 24.21 -20.66
CA ILE A 661 -14.34 25.65 -20.39
C ILE A 661 -13.20 26.48 -20.98
N ALA A 662 -11.95 26.09 -20.78
CA ALA A 662 -10.80 26.80 -21.34
C ALA A 662 -10.81 26.83 -22.88
N SER A 663 -11.24 25.73 -23.49
CA SER A 663 -11.30 25.60 -24.95
C SER A 663 -12.47 26.39 -25.56
N VAL A 664 -13.63 26.38 -24.92
CA VAL A 664 -14.85 27.05 -25.41
C VAL A 664 -14.82 28.56 -25.14
N ILE A 665 -14.46 28.98 -23.92
CA ILE A 665 -14.45 30.38 -23.49
C ILE A 665 -13.19 31.10 -24.01
N ALA A 666 -12.01 30.56 -23.73
CA ALA A 666 -10.74 31.21 -24.06
C ALA A 666 -10.09 30.70 -25.35
N GLY A 667 -10.61 29.65 -26.01
CA GLY A 667 -9.99 29.14 -27.24
C GLY A 667 -8.60 28.58 -27.01
N PHE A 668 -8.35 28.03 -25.82
CA PHE A 668 -7.08 27.41 -25.50
C PHE A 668 -6.82 26.22 -26.43
N THR A 669 -5.57 26.07 -26.88
CA THR A 669 -5.14 24.83 -27.52
C THR A 669 -5.15 23.68 -26.51
N PRO A 670 -5.17 22.41 -26.95
CA PRO A 670 -5.10 21.27 -26.03
C PRO A 670 -3.95 21.35 -25.02
N GLY A 671 -2.74 21.81 -25.41
CA GLY A 671 -1.62 21.97 -24.48
C GLY A 671 -1.72 23.21 -23.60
N GLU A 672 -2.35 24.31 -24.04
CA GLU A 672 -2.64 25.44 -23.15
C GLU A 672 -3.66 25.05 -22.06
N ALA A 673 -4.69 24.29 -22.42
CA ALA A 673 -5.69 23.78 -21.48
C ALA A 673 -5.07 22.77 -20.49
N ASP A 674 -4.14 21.92 -20.92
CA ASP A 674 -3.39 21.05 -20.02
C ASP A 674 -2.41 21.83 -19.13
N LYS A 675 -1.73 22.88 -19.64
CA LYS A 675 -0.88 23.75 -18.83
C LYS A 675 -1.68 24.38 -17.70
N LEU A 676 -2.90 24.84 -17.97
CA LEU A 676 -3.82 25.33 -16.96
C LEU A 676 -4.07 24.26 -15.89
N ARG A 677 -4.42 23.03 -16.29
CA ARG A 677 -4.61 21.90 -15.38
C ARG A 677 -3.38 21.57 -14.52
N ARG A 678 -2.15 21.64 -15.05
CA ARG A 678 -0.92 21.32 -14.28
C ARG A 678 -0.63 22.35 -13.21
N VAL A 679 -0.69 23.62 -13.59
CA VAL A 679 -0.52 24.74 -12.67
C VAL A 679 -1.54 24.62 -11.52
N MET A 680 -2.74 24.13 -11.83
CA MET A 680 -3.77 23.81 -10.85
C MET A 680 -3.43 22.61 -9.95
N THR A 681 -2.95 21.50 -10.53
CA THR A 681 -2.72 20.23 -9.82
C THR A 681 -1.50 20.26 -8.90
N HIS A 682 -0.43 20.94 -9.30
CA HIS A 682 0.84 20.91 -8.55
C HIS A 682 0.99 21.98 -7.48
N GLY A 683 0.10 22.99 -7.43
CA GLY A 683 0.06 24.00 -6.36
C GLY A 683 1.38 24.74 -6.09
N ARG A 684 2.31 24.75 -7.05
CA ARG A 684 3.74 25.05 -6.82
C ARG A 684 4.18 26.44 -7.24
N SER A 685 3.38 27.22 -7.97
CA SER A 685 3.71 28.63 -8.18
C SER A 685 2.44 29.49 -8.33
N PHE A 686 2.29 30.46 -7.43
CA PHE A 686 1.29 31.53 -7.57
C PHE A 686 1.51 32.31 -8.88
N GLU A 687 2.78 32.42 -9.28
CA GLU A 687 3.21 33.18 -10.45
C GLU A 687 2.79 32.56 -11.80
N GLU A 688 2.87 31.23 -11.98
CA GLU A 688 2.38 30.60 -13.22
C GLU A 688 0.86 30.66 -13.32
N MET A 689 0.16 30.65 -12.18
CA MET A 689 -1.30 30.73 -12.14
C MET A 689 -1.80 32.12 -12.57
N GLU A 690 -1.13 33.19 -12.14
CA GLU A 690 -1.41 34.55 -12.61
C GLU A 690 -1.10 34.70 -14.12
N LYS A 691 0.03 34.16 -14.58
CA LYS A 691 0.41 34.21 -16.02
C LYS A 691 -0.62 33.53 -16.92
N ILE A 692 -1.08 32.33 -16.55
CA ILE A 692 -2.08 31.62 -17.35
C ILE A 692 -3.48 32.24 -17.21
N GLY A 693 -3.79 32.85 -16.05
CA GLY A 693 -5.01 33.61 -15.85
C GLY A 693 -5.10 34.85 -16.73
N GLY A 694 -4.01 35.61 -16.83
CA GLY A 694 -3.92 36.73 -17.77
C GLY A 694 -4.16 36.31 -19.21
N LEU A 695 -3.55 35.20 -19.65
CA LEU A 695 -3.76 34.64 -20.99
C LEU A 695 -5.21 34.18 -21.22
N PHE A 696 -5.84 33.57 -20.21
CA PHE A 696 -7.24 33.14 -20.27
C PHE A 696 -8.17 34.34 -20.48
N ILE A 697 -8.01 35.40 -19.69
CA ILE A 697 -8.83 36.61 -19.78
C ILE A 697 -8.62 37.29 -21.14
N GLU A 698 -7.38 37.48 -21.58
CA GLU A 698 -7.06 38.11 -22.86
C GLU A 698 -7.74 37.39 -24.03
N LYS A 699 -7.65 36.06 -24.07
CA LYS A 699 -8.27 35.29 -25.16
C LYS A 699 -9.79 35.20 -25.04
N ALA A 700 -10.34 35.14 -23.82
CA ALA A 700 -11.78 35.17 -23.58
C ALA A 700 -12.41 36.49 -24.07
N VAL A 701 -11.75 37.62 -23.81
CA VAL A 701 -12.16 38.95 -24.30
C VAL A 701 -12.13 39.00 -25.83
N LYS A 702 -11.08 38.46 -26.46
CA LYS A 702 -11.01 38.33 -27.93
C LYS A 702 -12.16 37.50 -28.54
N ARG A 703 -12.81 36.64 -27.75
CA ARG A 703 -13.96 35.81 -28.17
C ARG A 703 -15.31 36.32 -27.66
N GLY A 704 -15.37 37.60 -27.26
CA GLY A 704 -16.61 38.30 -26.93
C GLY A 704 -17.14 38.06 -25.51
N VAL A 705 -16.30 37.59 -24.58
CA VAL A 705 -16.64 37.55 -23.13
C VAL A 705 -16.23 38.89 -22.51
N THR A 706 -17.07 39.49 -21.66
CA THR A 706 -16.66 40.68 -20.88
C THR A 706 -15.54 40.33 -19.90
N GLU A 707 -14.59 41.24 -19.69
CA GLU A 707 -13.43 41.01 -18.81
C GLU A 707 -13.85 40.58 -17.39
N GLU A 708 -14.91 41.18 -16.84
CA GLU A 708 -15.48 40.86 -15.53
C GLU A 708 -15.93 39.39 -15.44
N VAL A 709 -16.72 38.94 -16.40
CA VAL A 709 -17.20 37.55 -16.51
C VAL A 709 -16.03 36.59 -16.74
N ALA A 710 -15.05 36.94 -17.58
CA ALA A 710 -13.88 36.11 -17.83
C ALA A 710 -13.03 35.93 -16.54
N ALA A 711 -12.85 37.01 -15.77
CA ALA A 711 -12.17 36.97 -14.48
C ALA A 711 -12.93 36.15 -13.45
N GLU A 712 -14.27 36.24 -13.42
CA GLU A 712 -15.11 35.45 -12.53
C GLU A 712 -15.06 33.95 -12.86
N ILE A 713 -15.16 33.59 -14.14
CA ILE A 713 -15.01 32.20 -14.60
C ILE A 713 -13.63 31.66 -14.21
N PHE A 714 -12.55 32.43 -14.44
CA PHE A 714 -11.21 32.03 -14.05
C PHE A 714 -11.08 31.87 -12.53
N ASN A 715 -11.71 32.73 -11.74
CA ASN A 715 -11.74 32.61 -10.29
C ASN A 715 -12.47 31.33 -9.82
N CYS A 716 -13.57 30.94 -10.48
CA CYS A 716 -14.23 29.65 -10.22
C CYS A 716 -13.31 28.46 -10.52
N ILE A 717 -12.58 28.50 -11.65
CA ILE A 717 -11.59 27.49 -12.02
C ILE A 717 -10.45 27.45 -10.98
N ARG A 718 -9.93 28.60 -10.56
CA ARG A 718 -8.88 28.72 -9.54
C ARG A 718 -9.30 28.16 -8.19
N GLY A 719 -10.54 28.42 -7.75
CA GLY A 719 -11.09 27.86 -6.52
C GLY A 719 -11.21 26.33 -6.55
N TYR A 720 -11.33 25.74 -7.75
CA TYR A 720 -11.40 24.30 -8.00
C TYR A 720 -10.01 23.63 -8.15
N ALA A 721 -9.01 24.40 -8.55
CA ALA A 721 -7.69 23.97 -9.03
C ALA A 721 -6.99 22.87 -8.25
N SER A 722 -7.05 22.90 -6.93
CA SER A 722 -6.26 21.99 -6.11
C SER A 722 -6.87 20.58 -5.99
N TYR A 723 -8.05 20.32 -6.58
CA TYR A 723 -8.86 19.15 -6.21
C TYR A 723 -9.70 18.51 -7.32
N GLY A 724 -9.44 18.86 -8.58
CA GLY A 724 -10.25 18.35 -9.67
C GLY A 724 -10.15 16.84 -9.87
N PHE A 725 -11.25 16.21 -10.30
CA PHE A 725 -11.35 14.77 -10.51
C PHE A 725 -11.59 14.40 -11.98
N CYS A 726 -11.08 13.24 -12.41
CA CYS A 726 -11.29 12.73 -13.77
C CYS A 726 -12.70 12.14 -13.88
N GLU A 727 -13.50 12.68 -14.80
CA GLU A 727 -14.87 12.23 -15.05
C GLU A 727 -14.92 10.78 -15.51
N ALA A 728 -14.07 10.38 -16.44
CA ALA A 728 -14.05 9.02 -16.97
C ALA A 728 -13.80 7.97 -15.87
N HIS A 729 -12.87 8.28 -14.97
CA HIS A 729 -12.60 7.46 -13.80
C HIS A 729 -13.75 7.47 -12.79
N ALA A 730 -14.38 8.63 -12.56
CA ALA A 730 -15.57 8.75 -11.71
C ALA A 730 -16.71 7.88 -12.24
N ARG A 731 -16.92 7.87 -13.56
CA ARG A 731 -17.98 7.11 -14.24
C ARG A 731 -17.75 5.60 -14.15
N ALA A 732 -16.52 5.14 -14.41
CA ALA A 732 -16.17 3.73 -14.24
C ALA A 732 -16.44 3.23 -12.80
N PHE A 733 -16.08 4.03 -11.79
CA PHE A 733 -16.30 3.69 -10.39
C PHE A 733 -17.77 3.80 -9.97
N ALA A 734 -18.50 4.80 -10.46
CA ALA A 734 -19.93 4.97 -10.19
C ALA A 734 -20.76 3.80 -10.73
N THR A 735 -20.43 3.31 -11.93
CA THR A 735 -21.07 2.11 -12.49
C THR A 735 -20.86 0.89 -11.61
N THR A 736 -19.63 0.67 -11.13
CA THR A 736 -19.33 -0.42 -10.19
C THR A 736 -20.06 -0.23 -8.85
N ALA A 737 -20.07 0.99 -8.32
CA ALA A 737 -20.79 1.33 -7.08
C ALA A 737 -22.28 1.01 -7.19
N TYR A 738 -22.93 1.48 -8.26
CA TYR A 738 -24.34 1.21 -8.52
C TYR A 738 -24.62 -0.29 -8.66
N LYS A 739 -23.82 -1.02 -9.44
CA LYS A 739 -24.00 -2.47 -9.61
C LYS A 739 -23.81 -3.24 -8.30
N THR A 740 -22.89 -2.81 -7.43
CA THR A 740 -22.77 -3.41 -6.09
C THR A 740 -23.95 -3.08 -5.18
N ALA A 741 -24.53 -1.88 -5.28
CA ALA A 741 -25.76 -1.53 -4.57
C ALA A 741 -26.95 -2.36 -5.06
N TYR A 742 -27.03 -2.64 -6.36
CA TYR A 742 -28.03 -3.53 -6.95
C TYR A 742 -27.91 -4.95 -6.40
N LEU A 743 -26.70 -5.52 -6.38
CA LEU A 743 -26.48 -6.85 -5.79
C LEU A 743 -26.85 -6.89 -4.31
N LEU A 744 -26.54 -5.83 -3.56
CA LEU A 744 -26.88 -5.75 -2.15
C LEU A 744 -28.39 -5.64 -1.90
N GLU A 745 -29.14 -4.95 -2.77
CA GLU A 745 -30.60 -4.83 -2.67
C GLU A 745 -31.33 -6.13 -3.03
N HIS A 746 -30.93 -6.76 -4.14
CA HIS A 746 -31.64 -7.92 -4.69
C HIS A 746 -31.12 -9.27 -4.19
N TYR A 747 -29.86 -9.35 -3.75
CA TYR A 747 -29.19 -10.58 -3.31
C TYR A 747 -28.33 -10.34 -2.03
N PRO A 748 -28.93 -9.90 -0.91
CA PRO A 748 -28.18 -9.46 0.27
C PRO A 748 -27.36 -10.58 0.93
N ALA A 749 -27.88 -11.82 1.01
CA ALA A 749 -27.19 -12.92 1.67
C ALA A 749 -25.91 -13.31 0.89
N GLU A 750 -26.02 -13.44 -0.42
CA GLU A 750 -24.91 -13.76 -1.32
C GLU A 750 -23.88 -12.62 -1.37
N PHE A 751 -24.34 -11.36 -1.41
CA PHE A 751 -23.43 -10.22 -1.46
C PHE A 751 -22.69 -10.00 -0.14
N TYR A 752 -23.37 -10.06 1.03
CA TYR A 752 -22.67 -10.01 2.31
C TYR A 752 -21.73 -11.20 2.52
N GLY A 753 -22.14 -12.41 2.12
CA GLY A 753 -21.28 -13.59 2.14
C GLY A 753 -20.01 -13.41 1.28
N ALA A 754 -20.17 -12.82 0.10
CA ALA A 754 -19.06 -12.51 -0.80
C ALA A 754 -18.13 -11.42 -0.24
N ILE A 755 -18.67 -10.37 0.39
CA ILE A 755 -17.86 -9.35 1.08
C ILE A 755 -17.03 -10.00 2.19
N LEU A 756 -17.65 -10.83 3.03
CA LEU A 756 -16.96 -11.57 4.09
C LEU A 756 -15.86 -12.46 3.51
N ASN A 757 -16.10 -13.06 2.35
CA ASN A 757 -15.11 -13.89 1.69
C ASN A 757 -13.85 -13.13 1.24
N ASN A 758 -13.98 -11.84 0.94
CA ASN A 758 -12.92 -11.02 0.38
C ASN A 758 -12.27 -10.08 1.42
N GLN A 759 -12.58 -10.26 2.72
CA GLN A 759 -11.97 -9.48 3.81
C GLN A 759 -10.44 -9.67 3.92
N PRO A 760 -9.66 -8.65 4.32
CA PRO A 760 -10.06 -7.26 4.56
C PRO A 760 -10.46 -6.50 3.28
N MET A 761 -11.69 -5.99 3.21
CA MET A 761 -12.16 -5.11 2.13
C MET A 761 -13.17 -4.10 2.65
N GLY A 762 -13.36 -3.00 1.91
CA GLY A 762 -14.33 -1.97 2.26
C GLY A 762 -13.95 -1.12 3.48
N PHE A 763 -14.92 -0.34 3.96
CA PHE A 763 -14.72 0.61 5.03
C PHE A 763 -14.93 0.02 6.43
N TYR A 764 -15.66 -1.08 6.55
CA TYR A 764 -16.12 -1.58 7.85
C TYR A 764 -15.48 -2.92 8.23
N PRO A 765 -15.26 -3.20 9.53
CA PRO A 765 -14.78 -4.49 9.98
C PRO A 765 -15.87 -5.58 9.82
N ILE A 766 -15.44 -6.84 9.97
CA ILE A 766 -16.31 -8.02 9.90
C ILE A 766 -17.52 -7.91 10.83
N SER A 767 -17.32 -7.44 12.07
CA SER A 767 -18.43 -7.30 13.03
C SER A 767 -19.56 -6.43 12.50
N THR A 768 -19.22 -5.26 11.96
CA THR A 768 -20.18 -4.32 11.38
C THR A 768 -20.91 -4.93 10.19
N ILE A 769 -20.19 -5.62 9.30
CA ILE A 769 -20.79 -6.28 8.14
C ILE A 769 -21.81 -7.34 8.58
N CYS A 770 -21.50 -8.10 9.64
CA CYS A 770 -22.44 -9.07 10.20
C CYS A 770 -23.65 -8.40 10.86
N VAL A 771 -23.48 -7.25 11.53
CA VAL A 771 -24.61 -6.49 12.11
C VAL A 771 -25.52 -5.96 11.02
N GLU A 772 -24.96 -5.40 9.94
CA GLU A 772 -25.73 -4.91 8.79
C GLU A 772 -26.41 -6.06 8.04
N ALA A 773 -25.77 -7.22 7.88
CA ALA A 773 -26.44 -8.39 7.32
C ALA A 773 -27.70 -8.77 8.12
N ARG A 774 -27.59 -8.79 9.47
CA ARG A 774 -28.73 -9.08 10.36
C ARG A 774 -29.83 -8.02 10.29
N SER A 775 -29.48 -6.74 10.16
CA SER A 775 -30.47 -5.66 10.05
C SER A 775 -31.30 -5.76 8.76
N HIS A 776 -30.72 -6.38 7.72
CA HIS A 776 -31.35 -6.67 6.43
C HIS A 776 -31.97 -8.08 6.33
N GLY A 777 -32.20 -8.74 7.47
CA GLY A 777 -32.90 -10.04 7.51
C GLY A 777 -32.04 -11.24 7.10
N VAL A 778 -30.72 -11.06 6.97
CA VAL A 778 -29.77 -12.17 6.73
C VAL A 778 -29.29 -12.71 8.08
N GLU A 779 -29.64 -13.95 8.39
CA GLU A 779 -29.19 -14.59 9.62
C GLU A 779 -27.71 -15.00 9.49
N VAL A 780 -26.88 -14.65 10.48
CA VAL A 780 -25.44 -14.97 10.48
C VAL A 780 -25.16 -16.12 11.44
N LEU A 781 -24.95 -17.30 10.87
CA LEU A 781 -24.70 -18.55 11.58
C LEU A 781 -23.21 -18.74 11.89
N GLY A 782 -22.93 -19.28 13.06
CA GLY A 782 -21.58 -19.62 13.49
C GLY A 782 -20.90 -20.67 12.60
N PRO A 783 -19.56 -20.75 12.66
CA PRO A 783 -18.86 -21.83 12.02
C PRO A 783 -19.29 -23.16 12.67
N SER A 784 -19.41 -24.21 11.87
CA SER A 784 -19.79 -25.58 12.25
C SER A 784 -18.88 -26.56 11.52
N ILE A 785 -18.43 -27.61 12.21
CA ILE A 785 -17.49 -28.54 11.62
C ILE A 785 -18.12 -29.34 10.46
N ASN A 786 -19.40 -29.68 10.55
CA ASN A 786 -20.10 -30.42 9.51
C ASN A 786 -20.68 -29.56 8.38
N HIS A 787 -20.96 -28.27 8.61
CA HIS A 787 -21.66 -27.43 7.63
C HIS A 787 -20.80 -26.35 6.99
N SER A 788 -19.75 -25.86 7.67
CA SER A 788 -18.97 -24.72 7.14
C SER A 788 -18.05 -25.11 5.99
N GLY A 789 -17.90 -24.20 5.03
CA GLY A 789 -16.96 -24.35 3.92
C GLY A 789 -15.59 -23.73 4.22
N LYS A 790 -14.73 -23.80 3.21
CA LYS A 790 -13.54 -22.93 3.13
C LYS A 790 -13.97 -21.46 3.09
N ASP A 791 -15.00 -21.19 2.31
CA ASP A 791 -15.63 -19.89 2.07
C ASP A 791 -17.08 -19.91 2.60
N VAL A 792 -17.69 -18.73 2.72
CA VAL A 792 -19.08 -18.58 3.24
C VAL A 792 -20.02 -19.48 2.45
N VAL A 793 -20.90 -20.16 3.17
CA VAL A 793 -21.98 -20.95 2.59
C VAL A 793 -23.29 -20.20 2.80
N VAL A 794 -24.08 -20.05 1.74
CA VAL A 794 -25.42 -19.46 1.79
C VAL A 794 -26.44 -20.60 1.94
N GLU A 795 -27.26 -20.53 2.98
CA GLU A 795 -28.27 -21.52 3.35
C GLU A 795 -29.64 -20.81 3.36
N GLY A 796 -30.28 -20.69 2.19
CA GLY A 796 -31.51 -19.91 2.03
C GLY A 796 -31.23 -18.42 2.24
N SER A 797 -31.85 -17.82 3.26
CA SER A 797 -31.63 -16.42 3.67
C SER A 797 -30.55 -16.27 4.75
N SER A 798 -29.88 -17.35 5.13
CA SER A 798 -28.83 -17.35 6.17
C SER A 798 -27.44 -17.50 5.55
N ILE A 799 -26.43 -16.92 6.19
CA ILE A 799 -25.01 -17.10 5.84
C ILE A 799 -24.26 -17.81 6.97
N ARG A 800 -23.45 -18.79 6.61
CA ARG A 800 -22.62 -19.53 7.56
C ARG A 800 -21.16 -19.10 7.48
N LEU A 801 -20.60 -18.72 8.63
CA LEU A 801 -19.21 -18.26 8.69
C LEU A 801 -18.22 -19.37 8.33
N PRO A 802 -17.19 -19.07 7.53
CA PRO A 802 -16.26 -20.05 7.00
C PRO A 802 -15.07 -20.33 7.93
N PHE A 803 -14.40 -21.46 7.69
CA PHE A 803 -13.18 -21.81 8.43
C PHE A 803 -12.04 -20.82 8.22
N LYS A 804 -11.95 -20.15 7.06
CA LYS A 804 -10.88 -19.18 6.77
C LYS A 804 -10.87 -17.96 7.70
N MET A 805 -12.01 -17.65 8.34
CA MET A 805 -12.12 -16.53 9.27
C MET A 805 -11.56 -16.85 10.67
N ILE A 806 -11.33 -18.12 10.97
CA ILE A 806 -10.86 -18.55 12.28
C ILE A 806 -9.36 -18.24 12.41
N LYS A 807 -9.01 -17.45 13.43
CA LYS A 807 -7.63 -17.06 13.71
C LYS A 807 -6.69 -18.27 13.77
N GLY A 808 -5.63 -18.23 12.96
CA GLY A 808 -4.59 -19.27 12.92
C GLY A 808 -4.87 -20.43 11.97
N MET A 809 -6.04 -20.49 11.32
CA MET A 809 -6.34 -21.53 10.33
C MET A 809 -5.48 -21.38 9.06
N LYS A 810 -4.82 -22.47 8.67
CA LYS A 810 -4.06 -22.59 7.42
C LYS A 810 -4.92 -23.27 6.34
N GLN A 811 -4.65 -22.98 5.07
CA GLN A 811 -5.36 -23.61 3.95
C GLN A 811 -5.29 -25.14 3.99
N SER A 812 -4.11 -25.70 4.29
CA SER A 812 -3.92 -27.15 4.40
C SER A 812 -4.76 -27.81 5.50
N ALA A 813 -5.00 -27.11 6.61
CA ALA A 813 -5.87 -27.58 7.69
C ALA A 813 -7.33 -27.62 7.23
N ILE A 814 -7.80 -26.57 6.54
CA ILE A 814 -9.16 -26.48 6.00
C ILE A 814 -9.40 -27.59 4.97
N ASP A 815 -8.48 -27.77 4.03
CA ASP A 815 -8.59 -28.78 2.97
C ASP A 815 -8.69 -30.19 3.55
N ARG A 816 -7.94 -30.46 4.62
CA ARG A 816 -7.97 -31.74 5.33
C ARG A 816 -9.30 -31.97 6.06
N ILE A 817 -9.84 -30.95 6.74
CA ILE A 817 -11.17 -31.04 7.37
C ILE A 817 -12.23 -31.40 6.33
N ILE A 818 -12.26 -30.67 5.20
CA ILE A 818 -13.23 -30.87 4.13
C ILE A 818 -13.07 -32.25 3.49
N ARG A 819 -11.83 -32.67 3.23
CA ARG A 819 -11.52 -34.00 2.65
C ARG A 819 -11.97 -35.14 3.56
N GLU A 820 -11.70 -35.06 4.85
CA GLU A 820 -12.15 -36.10 5.79
C GLU A 820 -13.67 -36.08 5.91
N ARG A 821 -14.29 -34.90 6.04
CA ARG A 821 -15.75 -34.76 6.08
C ARG A 821 -16.45 -35.36 4.86
N ALA A 822 -15.85 -35.25 3.68
CA ALA A 822 -16.39 -35.81 2.45
C ALA A 822 -16.53 -37.35 2.51
N LYS A 823 -15.73 -38.04 3.34
CA LYS A 823 -15.87 -39.49 3.57
C LYS A 823 -17.06 -39.82 4.47
N ALA A 824 -17.25 -39.04 5.53
CA ALA A 824 -18.37 -39.16 6.47
C ALA A 824 -18.46 -37.90 7.34
N LYS A 825 -19.67 -37.49 7.74
CA LYS A 825 -19.86 -36.44 8.75
C LYS A 825 -19.17 -36.80 10.07
N PHE A 826 -18.66 -35.80 10.78
CA PHE A 826 -18.08 -35.98 12.10
C PHE A 826 -19.21 -36.18 13.12
N ARG A 827 -19.06 -37.18 13.99
CA ARG A 827 -20.09 -37.53 14.98
C ARG A 827 -19.82 -36.97 16.38
N SER A 828 -18.55 -36.69 16.69
CA SER A 828 -18.12 -36.16 17.99
C SER A 828 -16.78 -35.45 17.86
N PHE A 829 -16.39 -34.71 18.91
CA PHE A 829 -15.06 -34.09 18.98
C PHE A 829 -13.93 -35.13 18.88
N TYR A 830 -14.10 -36.29 19.52
CA TYR A 830 -13.11 -37.38 19.44
C TYR A 830 -12.97 -37.98 18.04
N ASP A 831 -14.08 -38.19 17.32
CA ASP A 831 -14.00 -38.65 15.92
C ASP A 831 -13.26 -37.64 15.04
N PHE A 832 -13.48 -36.34 15.27
CA PHE A 832 -12.79 -35.28 14.56
C PHE A 832 -11.27 -35.25 14.83
N THR A 833 -10.85 -35.26 16.09
CA THR A 833 -9.42 -35.18 16.45
C THR A 833 -8.64 -36.37 15.92
N ARG A 834 -9.22 -37.58 15.95
CA ARG A 834 -8.65 -38.81 15.37
C ARG A 834 -8.42 -38.71 13.87
N ARG A 835 -9.40 -38.20 13.12
CA ARG A 835 -9.38 -38.18 11.65
C ARG A 835 -8.55 -37.05 11.08
N VAL A 836 -8.58 -35.86 11.69
CA VAL A 836 -7.98 -34.66 11.10
C VAL A 836 -6.61 -34.34 11.71
N LYS A 837 -6.33 -34.61 12.99
CA LYS A 837 -5.04 -34.30 13.67
C LYS A 837 -4.51 -32.86 13.43
N LEU A 838 -5.03 -31.87 14.15
CA LEU A 838 -4.63 -30.46 14.07
C LEU A 838 -3.68 -30.05 15.21
N ASP A 839 -3.14 -28.82 15.14
CA ASP A 839 -2.38 -28.18 16.23
C ASP A 839 -3.31 -27.73 17.38
N SER A 840 -2.76 -27.66 18.59
CA SER A 840 -3.57 -27.53 19.82
C SER A 840 -4.19 -26.16 19.92
N ASP A 841 -3.46 -25.13 19.49
CA ASP A 841 -3.95 -23.76 19.40
C ASP A 841 -5.12 -23.64 18.41
N ILE A 842 -5.10 -24.38 17.30
CA ILE A 842 -6.16 -24.36 16.29
C ILE A 842 -7.40 -25.08 16.84
N LEU A 843 -7.22 -26.25 17.46
CA LEU A 843 -8.32 -26.99 18.10
C LEU A 843 -8.98 -26.16 19.20
N ARG A 844 -8.18 -25.50 20.04
CA ARG A 844 -8.68 -24.56 21.05
C ARG A 844 -9.53 -23.47 20.41
N ASN A 845 -9.07 -22.87 19.31
CA ASN A 845 -9.82 -21.82 18.64
C ASN A 845 -11.13 -22.34 18.03
N LEU A 846 -11.15 -23.53 17.42
CA LEU A 846 -12.34 -24.19 16.89
C LEU A 846 -13.40 -24.44 17.98
N ILE A 847 -12.97 -24.88 19.17
CA ILE A 847 -13.86 -25.04 20.33
C ILE A 847 -14.40 -23.68 20.77
N LEU A 848 -13.50 -22.72 21.01
CA LEU A 848 -13.85 -21.42 21.56
C LEU A 848 -14.77 -20.59 20.64
N CYS A 849 -14.70 -20.77 19.33
CA CYS A 849 -15.57 -20.09 18.36
C CYS A 849 -16.86 -20.87 18.02
N GLY A 850 -17.10 -22.02 18.64
CA GLY A 850 -18.36 -22.76 18.53
C GLY A 850 -18.48 -23.77 17.39
N CYS A 851 -17.37 -24.19 16.75
CA CYS A 851 -17.44 -25.15 15.65
C CYS A 851 -18.03 -26.52 16.02
N PHE A 852 -17.99 -26.86 17.31
CA PHE A 852 -18.46 -28.14 17.86
C PHE A 852 -19.77 -28.00 18.64
N ASP A 853 -20.40 -26.83 18.66
CA ASP A 853 -21.65 -26.60 19.40
C ASP A 853 -22.79 -27.51 18.88
N GLU A 854 -22.69 -27.98 17.63
CA GLU A 854 -23.63 -28.95 17.03
C GLU A 854 -23.65 -30.33 17.71
N PHE A 855 -22.61 -30.67 18.49
CA PHE A 855 -22.57 -31.91 19.29
C PHE A 855 -23.26 -31.78 20.65
N MET A 856 -23.80 -30.60 20.98
CA MET A 856 -24.45 -30.31 22.27
C MET A 856 -23.55 -30.52 23.50
N GLU A 857 -22.22 -30.48 23.32
CA GLU A 857 -21.24 -30.51 24.40
C GLU A 857 -20.84 -29.09 24.85
N SER A 858 -20.59 -28.89 26.15
CA SER A 858 -20.10 -27.62 26.68
C SER A 858 -18.70 -27.29 26.16
N ARG A 859 -18.46 -26.05 25.70
CA ARG A 859 -17.12 -25.63 25.22
C ARG A 859 -16.04 -25.80 26.29
N LYS A 860 -16.37 -25.67 27.59
CA LYS A 860 -15.44 -25.95 28.70
C LYS A 860 -15.06 -27.43 28.79
N SER A 861 -16.03 -28.32 28.63
CA SER A 861 -15.79 -29.78 28.61
C SER A 861 -14.83 -30.15 27.48
N LEU A 862 -15.07 -29.63 26.27
CA LEU A 862 -14.21 -29.86 25.11
C LEU A 862 -12.78 -29.35 25.32
N LEU A 863 -12.60 -28.19 25.97
CA LEU A 863 -11.27 -27.67 26.31
C LEU A 863 -10.54 -28.55 27.32
N TRP A 864 -11.26 -29.19 28.24
CA TRP A 864 -10.68 -30.12 29.20
C TRP A 864 -10.22 -31.41 28.50
N GLN A 865 -11.07 -31.95 27.62
CA GLN A 865 -10.79 -33.12 26.79
C GLN A 865 -9.62 -32.90 25.81
N LEU A 866 -9.27 -31.64 25.50
CA LEU A 866 -8.18 -31.32 24.59
C LEU A 866 -6.83 -31.89 25.07
N LYS A 867 -6.59 -32.00 26.38
CA LYS A 867 -5.37 -32.62 26.91
C LYS A 867 -5.32 -34.13 26.64
N ASP A 868 -6.45 -34.81 26.81
CA ASP A 868 -6.56 -36.26 26.65
C ASP A 868 -6.55 -36.67 25.17
N ALA A 869 -7.15 -35.86 24.30
CA ALA A 869 -7.15 -36.07 22.86
C ALA A 869 -5.73 -36.04 22.24
N TYR A 870 -4.78 -35.33 22.85
CA TYR A 870 -3.37 -35.37 22.43
C TYR A 870 -2.61 -36.59 22.94
N ALA A 871 -2.88 -37.04 24.17
CA ALA A 871 -2.20 -38.19 24.75
C ALA A 871 -2.47 -39.51 23.98
N VAL A 872 -3.64 -39.62 23.33
CA VAL A 872 -4.02 -40.79 22.51
C VAL A 872 -3.44 -40.72 21.08
N GLY A 873 -3.09 -39.54 20.59
CA GLY A 873 -2.64 -39.33 19.20
C GLY A 873 -1.23 -39.84 18.86
N ASP A 874 -0.38 -40.02 19.89
CA ASP A 874 1.05 -40.33 19.77
C ASP A 874 1.41 -41.83 19.99
N ASN A 875 0.45 -42.69 20.37
CA ASN A 875 0.76 -44.09 20.67
C ASN A 875 -0.23 -45.07 19.99
N PRO A 876 0.13 -45.74 18.89
CA PRO A 876 -0.75 -46.70 18.19
C PRO A 876 -1.08 -47.96 19.01
N GLN A 877 -0.39 -48.20 20.13
CA GLN A 877 -0.59 -49.38 20.99
C GLN A 877 -1.47 -49.12 22.23
N SER A 878 -2.00 -47.90 22.43
CA SER A 878 -3.00 -47.62 23.48
C SER A 878 -4.43 -47.97 23.06
N GLU A 879 -4.60 -48.85 22.07
CA GLU A 879 -5.90 -49.38 21.61
C GLU A 879 -6.60 -50.28 22.65
N MET A 880 -5.95 -50.62 23.76
CA MET A 880 -6.56 -51.30 24.90
C MET A 880 -6.09 -50.64 26.19
N LEU A 881 -6.94 -49.84 26.84
CA LEU A 881 -7.01 -49.60 28.30
C LEU A 881 -7.68 -48.24 28.57
N VAL A 882 -9.01 -48.22 28.52
CA VAL A 882 -9.77 -47.49 29.54
C VAL A 882 -10.25 -48.57 30.50
N PRO A 883 -9.64 -48.76 31.68
CA PRO A 883 -10.12 -49.75 32.65
C PRO A 883 -11.51 -49.32 33.14
N LEU A 884 -12.51 -50.18 32.93
CA LEU A 884 -13.77 -50.15 33.67
C LEU A 884 -13.44 -50.33 35.17
N PRO A 885 -13.81 -49.42 36.09
CA PRO A 885 -13.71 -49.70 37.51
C PRO A 885 -14.87 -50.60 37.90
N GLY A 886 -14.64 -51.90 37.84
CA GLY A 886 -15.51 -52.94 38.40
C GLY A 886 -14.74 -53.75 39.44
N ALA A 887 -15.22 -53.68 40.69
CA ALA A 887 -14.98 -54.59 41.81
C ALA A 887 -13.56 -54.71 42.40
N GLY A 888 -13.36 -54.13 43.60
CA GLY A 888 -12.37 -54.61 44.56
C GLY A 888 -11.73 -53.52 45.44
N ALA A 889 -11.91 -53.66 46.76
CA ALA A 889 -11.20 -52.99 47.86
C ALA A 889 -11.70 -51.60 48.34
N ASN A 890 -12.43 -51.71 49.43
CA ASN A 890 -13.03 -50.75 50.35
C ASN A 890 -11.99 -49.86 51.08
N CYS A 891 -12.00 -48.55 50.82
CA CYS A 891 -11.42 -47.49 51.68
C CYS A 891 -12.34 -46.26 51.58
N GLY A 892 -13.05 -45.93 52.67
CA GLY A 892 -14.15 -44.97 52.64
C GLY A 892 -13.75 -43.48 52.60
N GLY A 893 -14.65 -42.68 52.02
CA GLY A 893 -14.86 -41.27 52.37
C GLY A 893 -14.46 -40.22 51.32
N CYS A 894 -15.45 -39.82 50.50
CA CYS A 894 -15.51 -38.59 49.69
C CYS A 894 -14.64 -38.53 48.41
N GLY A 895 -15.16 -39.05 47.29
CA GLY A 895 -14.60 -38.88 45.94
C GLY A 895 -15.37 -37.88 45.05
N PRO A 896 -14.73 -37.26 44.04
CA PRO A 896 -15.38 -36.46 43.01
C PRO A 896 -16.20 -37.35 42.05
N GLU A 897 -17.26 -36.79 41.48
CA GLU A 897 -18.22 -37.46 40.60
C GLU A 897 -17.54 -38.14 39.38
N ASN A 898 -17.78 -39.44 39.19
CA ASN A 898 -17.26 -40.24 38.08
C ASN A 898 -18.00 -39.93 36.74
N PRO A 899 -17.32 -40.03 35.57
CA PRO A 899 -17.96 -39.83 34.27
C PRO A 899 -19.01 -40.92 33.98
N VAL A 900 -20.14 -40.52 33.38
CA VAL A 900 -21.25 -41.42 33.03
C VAL A 900 -21.17 -41.74 31.54
N VAL A 901 -20.97 -43.01 31.18
CA VAL A 901 -21.02 -43.46 29.79
C VAL A 901 -22.49 -43.65 29.40
N ARG A 902 -22.97 -42.92 28.38
CA ARG A 902 -24.27 -43.22 27.74
C ARG A 902 -24.06 -44.26 26.65
N ASP A 903 -24.72 -45.40 26.79
CA ASP A 903 -24.77 -46.43 25.78
C ASP A 903 -25.82 -46.05 24.72
N HIS A 904 -25.36 -45.65 23.53
CA HIS A 904 -26.20 -45.60 22.34
C HIS A 904 -25.90 -46.88 21.57
N GLY A 905 -26.86 -47.82 21.62
CA GLY A 905 -26.71 -49.16 21.04
C GLY A 905 -26.12 -49.15 19.62
N ASP A 906 -25.27 -50.16 19.41
CA ASP A 906 -24.52 -50.53 18.21
C ASP A 906 -23.07 -49.99 18.13
N GLY A 907 -22.14 -50.72 18.77
CA GLY A 907 -20.73 -50.77 18.37
C GLY A 907 -19.80 -49.69 18.94
N ALA A 908 -19.21 -50.02 20.11
CA ALA A 908 -17.85 -49.65 20.53
C ALA A 908 -17.33 -48.22 20.29
N TYR A 909 -17.93 -47.18 20.88
CA TYR A 909 -17.23 -45.91 21.20
C TYR A 909 -17.85 -45.25 22.44
N GLY A 910 -17.22 -45.39 23.61
CA GLY A 910 -17.61 -44.66 24.81
C GLY A 910 -17.03 -43.24 24.82
N THR A 911 -17.87 -42.21 24.69
CA THR A 911 -17.49 -40.82 24.98
C THR A 911 -17.48 -40.63 26.50
N ALA A 912 -16.34 -40.23 27.07
CA ALA A 912 -16.27 -39.82 28.47
C ALA A 912 -17.05 -38.51 28.66
N TYR A 913 -18.31 -38.63 29.09
CA TYR A 913 -19.12 -37.49 29.49
C TYR A 913 -18.84 -37.18 30.95
N PHE A 914 -18.29 -35.99 31.23
CA PHE A 914 -18.20 -35.44 32.58
C PHE A 914 -19.46 -34.59 32.83
N PRO A 915 -20.45 -35.07 33.61
CA PRO A 915 -21.59 -34.26 33.98
C PRO A 915 -21.12 -33.07 34.83
N GLY A 916 -21.75 -31.90 34.65
CA GLY A 916 -21.72 -30.84 35.66
C GLY A 916 -20.80 -29.63 35.44
N GLN A 917 -19.99 -29.56 34.36
CA GLN A 917 -19.28 -28.30 34.08
C GLN A 917 -20.20 -27.24 33.46
N ALA A 918 -20.50 -26.21 34.25
CA ALA A 918 -21.25 -25.04 33.78
C ALA A 918 -20.59 -24.42 32.56
N GLU A 919 -21.37 -24.22 31.49
CA GLU A 919 -20.93 -23.57 30.25
C GLU A 919 -20.34 -22.16 30.49
N PHE A 920 -19.56 -21.64 29.53
CA PHE A 920 -19.15 -20.23 29.54
C PHE A 920 -20.37 -19.30 29.59
N SER A 921 -20.23 -18.20 30.34
CA SER A 921 -21.21 -17.13 30.29
C SER A 921 -21.29 -16.54 28.88
N LEU A 922 -22.43 -15.92 28.53
CA LEU A 922 -22.60 -15.28 27.22
C LEU A 922 -21.48 -14.25 26.94
N ALA A 923 -21.07 -13.49 27.97
CA ALA A 923 -20.00 -12.50 27.85
C ALA A 923 -18.64 -13.13 27.52
N GLU A 924 -18.31 -14.26 28.14
CA GLU A 924 -17.08 -15.00 27.82
C GLU A 924 -17.13 -15.59 26.40
N LYS A 925 -18.26 -16.20 26.00
CA LYS A 925 -18.44 -16.73 24.63
C LYS A 925 -18.23 -15.64 23.59
N VAL A 926 -18.91 -14.50 23.73
CA VAL A 926 -18.77 -13.37 22.80
C VAL A 926 -17.35 -12.82 22.80
N ALA A 927 -16.68 -12.70 23.95
CA ALA A 927 -15.29 -12.24 24.02
C ALA A 927 -14.34 -13.15 23.24
N PHE A 928 -14.48 -14.47 23.38
CA PHE A 928 -13.68 -15.44 22.64
C PHE A 928 -13.98 -15.40 21.14
N GLU A 929 -15.26 -15.33 20.76
CA GLU A 929 -15.69 -15.22 19.37
C GLU A 929 -15.13 -13.96 18.71
N TYR A 930 -15.20 -12.79 19.35
CA TYR A 930 -14.59 -11.56 18.83
C TYR A 930 -13.07 -11.67 18.69
N GLN A 931 -12.39 -12.32 19.63
CA GLN A 931 -10.94 -12.49 19.59
C GLN A 931 -10.49 -13.43 18.44
N ILE A 932 -11.33 -14.39 18.05
CA ILE A 932 -11.00 -15.45 17.08
C ILE A 932 -11.57 -15.17 15.69
N LEU A 933 -12.84 -14.76 15.60
CA LEU A 933 -13.58 -14.52 14.36
C LEU A 933 -13.63 -13.04 13.97
N GLY A 934 -13.41 -12.13 14.93
CA GLY A 934 -13.61 -10.70 14.73
C GLY A 934 -15.07 -10.25 14.78
N THR A 935 -16.00 -11.13 15.16
CA THR A 935 -17.43 -10.86 15.32
C THR A 935 -18.04 -11.81 16.36
N GLY A 936 -19.14 -11.39 16.97
CA GLY A 936 -19.91 -12.20 17.92
C GLY A 936 -21.00 -12.98 17.19
N VAL A 937 -20.92 -14.30 17.28
CA VAL A 937 -21.94 -15.21 16.72
C VAL A 937 -23.07 -15.36 17.71
N SER A 938 -22.75 -15.60 18.98
CA SER A 938 -23.72 -15.87 20.04
C SER A 938 -24.58 -14.65 20.38
N ALA A 939 -23.98 -13.47 20.41
CA ALA A 939 -24.63 -12.18 20.65
C ALA A 939 -23.71 -11.02 20.26
N HIS A 940 -24.26 -9.82 20.14
CA HIS A 940 -23.46 -8.60 20.03
C HIS A 940 -22.97 -8.15 21.43
N PRO A 941 -21.76 -7.56 21.62
CA PRO A 941 -21.26 -7.22 22.94
C PRO A 941 -22.15 -6.21 23.68
N MET A 942 -22.76 -5.27 22.94
CA MET A 942 -23.67 -4.28 23.53
C MET A 942 -24.98 -4.89 24.06
N GLU A 943 -25.39 -6.04 23.53
CA GLU A 943 -26.61 -6.75 23.94
C GLU A 943 -26.54 -7.21 25.41
N ILE A 944 -25.34 -7.65 25.85
CA ILE A 944 -25.06 -8.06 27.23
C ILE A 944 -25.41 -6.96 28.22
N TRP A 945 -25.18 -5.69 27.83
CA TRP A 945 -25.42 -4.53 28.69
C TRP A 945 -26.69 -3.77 28.36
N ARG A 946 -27.44 -4.13 27.30
CA ARG A 946 -28.59 -3.36 26.80
C ARG A 946 -29.62 -3.05 27.87
N ASN A 947 -29.97 -4.04 28.69
CA ASN A 947 -30.94 -3.86 29.78
C ASN A 947 -30.46 -2.85 30.84
N LYS A 948 -29.17 -2.85 31.19
CA LYS A 948 -28.59 -1.89 32.14
C LYS A 948 -28.50 -0.49 31.52
N LEU A 949 -28.05 -0.40 30.27
CA LEU A 949 -27.93 0.85 29.52
C LEU A 949 -29.30 1.52 29.34
N LYS A 950 -30.35 0.76 29.01
CA LYS A 950 -31.72 1.28 28.87
C LYS A 950 -32.25 1.86 30.19
N LYS A 951 -31.99 1.19 31.33
CA LYS A 951 -32.35 1.70 32.67
C LYS A 951 -31.64 3.02 33.03
N GLN A 952 -30.48 3.27 32.45
CA GLN A 952 -29.70 4.50 32.65
C GLN A 952 -29.99 5.58 31.59
N GLY A 953 -30.98 5.35 30.72
CA GLY A 953 -31.44 6.30 29.71
C GLY A 953 -30.62 6.32 28.42
N PHE A 954 -29.86 5.26 28.12
CA PHE A 954 -29.21 5.12 26.82
C PHE A 954 -30.21 4.67 25.75
N VAL A 955 -30.14 5.33 24.59
CA VAL A 955 -30.96 5.08 23.41
C VAL A 955 -30.18 4.20 22.43
N SER A 956 -30.88 3.25 21.79
CA SER A 956 -30.31 2.40 20.73
C SER A 956 -30.29 3.10 19.36
N SER A 957 -29.53 2.56 18.41
CA SER A 957 -29.50 3.06 17.03
C SER A 957 -30.89 3.01 16.35
N ARG A 958 -31.71 2.02 16.71
CA ARG A 958 -33.10 1.87 16.22
C ARG A 958 -34.08 2.89 16.81
N GLU A 959 -33.87 3.28 18.06
CA GLU A 959 -34.73 4.26 18.77
C GLU A 959 -34.32 5.71 18.44
N LEU A 960 -33.07 5.96 18.01
CA LEU A 960 -32.55 7.30 17.73
C LEU A 960 -33.39 8.11 16.71
N PRO A 961 -33.90 7.55 15.59
CA PRO A 961 -34.74 8.30 14.65
C PRO A 961 -36.07 8.80 15.23
N GLN A 962 -36.51 8.23 16.35
CA GLN A 962 -37.76 8.61 17.04
C GLN A 962 -37.56 9.82 17.95
N ILE A 963 -36.31 10.19 18.24
CA ILE A 963 -35.97 11.34 19.08
C ILE A 963 -36.02 12.61 18.22
N LYS A 964 -36.60 13.67 18.80
CA LYS A 964 -36.69 14.96 18.10
C LYS A 964 -35.29 15.54 17.88
N PRO A 965 -34.98 16.02 16.66
CA PRO A 965 -33.73 16.75 16.41
C PRO A 965 -33.61 17.94 17.35
N GLY A 966 -32.43 18.13 17.93
CA GLY A 966 -32.15 19.16 18.93
C GLY A 966 -32.23 18.69 20.38
N ASP A 967 -32.84 17.54 20.67
CA ASP A 967 -32.89 16.98 22.02
C ASP A 967 -31.56 16.34 22.43
N PHE A 968 -31.31 16.29 23.74
CA PHE A 968 -30.13 15.63 24.30
C PHE A 968 -30.39 14.15 24.53
N VAL A 969 -29.43 13.32 24.13
CA VAL A 969 -29.49 11.85 24.27
C VAL A 969 -28.20 11.30 24.83
N LYS A 970 -28.30 10.10 25.43
CA LYS A 970 -27.16 9.25 25.72
C LYS A 970 -27.18 8.09 24.74
N VAL A 971 -26.07 7.88 24.03
CA VAL A 971 -25.88 6.73 23.13
C VAL A 971 -24.60 6.01 23.55
N GLY A 972 -24.55 4.70 23.32
CA GLY A 972 -23.42 3.88 23.71
C GLY A 972 -23.17 2.80 22.68
N GLY A 973 -21.91 2.50 22.41
CA GLY A 973 -21.53 1.51 21.41
C GLY A 973 -20.03 1.29 21.32
N ILE A 974 -19.65 0.38 20.44
CA ILE A 974 -18.26 0.10 20.11
C ILE A 974 -17.79 1.15 19.10
N PRO A 975 -16.70 1.90 19.35
CA PRO A 975 -16.21 2.87 18.38
C PRO A 975 -15.62 2.17 17.15
N VAL A 976 -16.20 2.47 15.99
CA VAL A 976 -15.78 1.98 14.68
C VAL A 976 -15.07 3.11 13.92
N ARG A 977 -13.83 2.84 13.51
CA ARG A 977 -12.98 3.69 12.65
C ARG A 977 -13.10 5.21 12.90
N PRO A 978 -12.67 5.72 14.06
CA PRO A 978 -12.61 7.17 14.30
C PRO A 978 -11.71 7.87 13.26
N GLN A 979 -12.18 8.99 12.70
CA GLN A 979 -11.51 9.76 11.65
C GLN A 979 -11.36 11.23 11.97
N ARG A 980 -10.30 11.85 11.46
CA ARG A 980 -10.01 13.28 11.58
C ARG A 980 -9.83 13.90 10.20
N PRO A 981 -10.92 14.09 9.43
CA PRO A 981 -10.81 14.70 8.12
C PRO A 981 -10.39 16.18 8.24
N PRO A 982 -9.66 16.72 7.24
CA PRO A 982 -9.31 18.13 7.21
C PRO A 982 -10.57 18.99 7.01
N THR A 983 -10.72 20.07 7.77
CA THR A 983 -11.86 20.99 7.68
C THR A 983 -11.49 22.32 7.01
N ARG A 984 -12.50 23.06 6.53
CA ARG A 984 -12.33 24.41 5.94
C ARG A 984 -11.74 25.41 6.94
N THR A 985 -12.20 25.34 8.18
CA THR A 985 -11.83 26.26 9.27
C THR A 985 -10.47 25.94 9.89
N GLY A 986 -9.81 24.86 9.48
CA GLY A 986 -8.59 24.34 10.12
C GLY A 986 -8.83 23.65 11.47
N ARG A 987 -9.96 23.93 12.14
CA ARG A 987 -10.38 23.28 13.40
C ARG A 987 -10.50 21.77 13.27
N ILE A 988 -10.05 21.05 14.28
CA ILE A 988 -10.12 19.59 14.30
C ILE A 988 -11.55 19.13 14.58
N VAL A 989 -12.10 18.30 13.70
CA VAL A 989 -13.38 17.60 13.92
C VAL A 989 -13.11 16.10 13.80
N VAL A 990 -13.61 15.33 14.77
CA VAL A 990 -13.52 13.87 14.76
C VAL A 990 -14.89 13.28 14.44
N PHE A 991 -14.95 12.43 13.42
CA PHE A 991 -16.12 11.61 13.15
C PHE A 991 -15.86 10.19 13.65
N VAL A 992 -16.78 9.63 14.41
CA VAL A 992 -16.71 8.25 14.89
C VAL A 992 -18.10 7.63 14.79
N SER A 993 -18.20 6.40 14.31
CA SER A 993 -19.46 5.66 14.34
C SER A 993 -19.46 4.74 15.56
N LEU A 994 -20.52 4.76 16.35
CA LEU A 994 -20.72 3.80 17.44
C LEU A 994 -21.59 2.65 16.95
N GLU A 995 -21.07 1.43 17.01
CA GLU A 995 -21.79 0.21 16.69
C GLU A 995 -22.53 -0.33 17.91
N ASP A 996 -23.83 -0.55 17.76
CA ASP A 996 -24.65 -1.34 18.67
C ASP A 996 -25.25 -2.57 17.96
N GLU A 997 -26.05 -3.37 18.66
CA GLU A 997 -26.58 -4.62 18.11
C GLU A 997 -27.56 -4.45 16.94
N TYR A 998 -28.02 -3.22 16.67
CA TYR A 998 -28.98 -2.94 15.59
C TYR A 998 -28.36 -2.14 14.44
N GLY A 999 -27.20 -1.50 14.63
CA GLY A 999 -26.54 -0.74 13.58
C GLY A 999 -25.57 0.32 14.09
N LEU A 1000 -25.32 1.32 13.24
CA LEU A 1000 -24.35 2.39 13.48
C LEU A 1000 -25.00 3.71 13.87
N ILE A 1001 -24.42 4.38 14.87
CA ILE A 1001 -24.76 5.75 15.27
C ILE A 1001 -23.57 6.66 14.93
N ASP A 1002 -23.75 7.57 13.98
CA ASP A 1002 -22.70 8.52 13.62
C ASP A 1002 -22.60 9.63 14.66
N VAL A 1003 -21.40 9.82 15.20
CA VAL A 1003 -21.08 10.83 16.23
C VAL A 1003 -20.04 11.80 15.70
N THR A 1004 -20.35 13.10 15.85
CA THR A 1004 -19.43 14.19 15.52
C THR A 1004 -18.89 14.84 16.79
N CYS A 1005 -17.57 14.86 16.95
CA CYS A 1005 -16.86 15.52 18.05
C CYS A 1005 -16.13 16.75 17.52
N PHE A 1006 -16.54 17.95 17.95
CA PHE A 1006 -15.84 19.19 17.63
C PHE A 1006 -14.58 19.37 18.48
N GLU A 1007 -13.74 20.32 18.08
CA GLU A 1007 -12.40 20.59 18.64
C GLU A 1007 -12.38 20.68 20.17
N ASP A 1008 -13.30 21.43 20.79
CA ASP A 1008 -13.35 21.59 22.25
C ASP A 1008 -13.59 20.28 23.00
N VAL A 1009 -14.43 19.41 22.42
CA VAL A 1009 -14.76 18.09 22.97
C VAL A 1009 -13.60 17.13 22.72
N TYR A 1010 -13.00 17.19 21.54
CA TYR A 1010 -11.84 16.39 21.18
C TYR A 1010 -10.62 16.73 22.04
N ALA A 1011 -10.35 18.01 22.29
CA ALA A 1011 -9.25 18.47 23.16
C ALA A 1011 -9.34 17.86 24.57
N LYS A 1012 -10.55 17.68 25.10
CA LYS A 1012 -10.81 17.11 26.43
C LYS A 1012 -10.86 15.58 26.45
N TYR A 1013 -11.52 14.96 25.46
CA TYR A 1013 -11.87 13.54 25.49
C TYR A 1013 -11.19 12.69 24.41
N GLY A 1014 -10.33 13.29 23.57
CA GLY A 1014 -9.66 12.62 22.44
C GLY A 1014 -8.86 11.37 22.82
N LYS A 1015 -8.35 11.31 24.05
CA LYS A 1015 -7.68 10.13 24.62
C LYS A 1015 -8.53 8.86 24.63
N PHE A 1016 -9.86 8.99 24.66
CA PHE A 1016 -10.79 7.85 24.67
C PHE A 1016 -11.24 7.41 23.27
N LEU A 1017 -11.12 8.29 22.27
CA LEU A 1017 -11.60 8.04 20.90
C LEU A 1017 -10.65 7.15 20.09
N PHE A 1018 -9.35 7.21 20.39
CA PHE A 1018 -8.31 6.42 19.71
C PHE A 1018 -7.62 5.41 20.64
N PRO A 1019 -8.35 4.52 21.34
CA PRO A 1019 -7.73 3.58 22.26
C PRO A 1019 -7.02 2.47 21.48
N GLY A 1020 -5.88 2.01 22.00
CA GLY A 1020 -5.15 0.86 21.43
C GLY A 1020 -5.82 -0.50 21.66
N LYS A 1021 -6.97 -0.53 22.36
CA LYS A 1021 -7.77 -1.71 22.73
C LYS A 1021 -9.25 -1.42 22.51
N LEU A 1022 -10.04 -2.46 22.22
CA LEU A 1022 -11.50 -2.36 22.07
C LEU A 1022 -12.10 -1.88 23.40
N MET A 1023 -12.71 -0.70 23.39
CA MET A 1023 -13.29 -0.08 24.58
C MET A 1023 -14.64 0.52 24.20
N PRO A 1024 -15.76 -0.02 24.72
CA PRO A 1024 -17.08 0.56 24.50
C PRO A 1024 -17.16 1.99 25.06
N LEU A 1025 -17.74 2.90 24.29
CA LEU A 1025 -17.84 4.32 24.63
C LEU A 1025 -19.29 4.74 24.82
N GLY A 1026 -19.51 5.62 25.79
CA GLY A 1026 -20.73 6.37 25.99
C GLY A 1026 -20.55 7.80 25.51
N VAL A 1027 -21.58 8.32 24.85
CA VAL A 1027 -21.64 9.70 24.36
C VAL A 1027 -22.92 10.34 24.87
N TRP A 1028 -22.77 11.50 25.50
CA TRP A 1028 -23.87 12.41 25.76
C TRP A 1028 -23.78 13.58 24.78
N GLY A 1029 -24.86 13.84 24.06
CA GLY A 1029 -24.85 14.77 22.95
C GLY A 1029 -26.23 15.16 22.46
N GLN A 1030 -26.27 15.98 21.43
CA GLN A 1030 -27.49 16.51 20.84
C GLN A 1030 -27.79 15.78 19.53
N VAL A 1031 -29.04 15.35 19.33
CA VAL A 1031 -29.48 14.72 18.08
C VAL A 1031 -29.49 15.74 16.95
N GLN A 1032 -28.91 15.37 15.82
CA GLN A 1032 -28.95 16.15 14.59
C GLN A 1032 -29.57 15.31 13.47
N LYS A 1033 -30.44 15.92 12.67
CA LYS A 1033 -30.97 15.33 11.45
C LYS A 1033 -30.38 16.07 10.25
N GLN A 1034 -29.80 15.33 9.31
CA GLN A 1034 -29.27 15.86 8.05
C GLN A 1034 -29.86 15.07 6.87
N GLY A 1035 -30.80 15.68 6.14
CA GLY A 1035 -31.58 14.96 5.12
C GLY A 1035 -32.37 13.82 5.77
N ASN A 1036 -32.18 12.61 5.25
CA ASN A 1036 -32.76 11.38 5.80
C ASN A 1036 -31.94 10.74 6.94
N GLY A 1037 -30.71 11.20 7.20
CA GLY A 1037 -29.82 10.62 8.21
C GLY A 1037 -29.93 11.27 9.59
N PHE A 1038 -29.70 10.47 10.64
CA PHE A 1038 -29.61 10.92 12.03
C PHE A 1038 -28.17 10.75 12.56
N SER A 1039 -27.69 11.73 13.30
CA SER A 1039 -26.37 11.72 13.94
C SER A 1039 -26.42 12.39 15.31
N VAL A 1040 -25.34 12.27 16.09
CA VAL A 1040 -25.21 12.87 17.41
C VAL A 1040 -24.00 13.81 17.45
N ILE A 1041 -24.22 15.06 17.84
CA ILE A 1041 -23.13 15.99 18.16
C ILE A 1041 -22.72 15.75 19.62
N ALA A 1042 -21.51 15.21 19.82
CA ALA A 1042 -21.01 14.91 21.15
C ALA A 1042 -20.77 16.19 21.96
N LYS A 1043 -21.16 16.17 23.23
CA LYS A 1043 -20.74 17.14 24.25
C LYS A 1043 -19.77 16.52 25.25
N THR A 1044 -19.99 15.26 25.59
CA THR A 1044 -19.14 14.48 26.50
C THR A 1044 -18.94 13.08 25.92
N VAL A 1045 -17.70 12.58 25.98
CA VAL A 1045 -17.35 11.20 25.61
C VAL A 1045 -16.65 10.54 26.79
N PHE A 1046 -17.06 9.33 27.15
CA PHE A 1046 -16.51 8.60 28.30
C PHE A 1046 -16.51 7.08 28.05
N PRO A 1047 -15.60 6.31 28.68
CA PRO A 1047 -15.67 4.85 28.70
C PRO A 1047 -16.96 4.35 29.36
N LEU A 1048 -17.65 3.37 28.77
CA LEU A 1048 -18.85 2.80 29.40
C LEU A 1048 -18.57 2.12 30.74
N SER A 1049 -17.33 1.71 31.01
CA SER A 1049 -16.93 1.15 32.30
C SER A 1049 -17.07 2.11 33.50
N TYR A 1050 -17.26 3.41 33.27
CA TYR A 1050 -17.55 4.37 34.34
C TYR A 1050 -19.03 4.38 34.76
N VAL A 1051 -19.86 3.68 33.99
CA VAL A 1051 -21.32 3.75 34.07
C VAL A 1051 -21.94 2.35 34.27
N LEU A 1052 -21.28 1.31 33.75
CA LEU A 1052 -21.57 -0.11 34.00
C LEU A 1052 -21.01 -0.59 35.34
#